data_AF-A0A0V0IXK5-F1
#
_entry.id   AF-A0A0V0IXK5-F1
#
_cell.length_a   1.000
_cell.length_b   1.000
_cell.length_c   1.000
_cell.angle_alpha   90.00
_cell.angle_beta   90.00
_cell.angle_gamma   90.00
#
_symmetry.space_group_name_H-M   'P 1'
#
loop_
_entity.id
_entity.type
_entity.pdbx_description
1 polymer ?
#
loop_
_entity_poly.entity_id
_entity_poly.type
_entity_poly.pdbx_seq_one_letter_code
_entity_poly.pdbx_strand_id
1 'polypeptide(L)'
;MNEPAVFKTVTKTMPESNIHRGDPEFGGCQNHSYYHNVYGMLMARSTYEGMKLANGNKRPFVLTRAGFVGSQRYAATWTGDNLSTWEHLQMSIPMVLQLGLSGQPLTGPDIGGFAGNATPRMFGRWMGVGSLFPFCRAHSEKDTNDHEPWSFGEECEEVCRLALERRYRLLPHIYTLFYLAHTRGTPVSAPIFFADPKDPELRKLENSFLLGPILIYASTQRDEELDTAHHKLPRGIWLSFDFDDSHPDLPALYLLGGSVIPIGPLYQHVGQANPSDDLTLLIALDENGKAEGLLFEDDGDGYEYSQGGYLLTTYVAELQSSVVTVQVAKTEGNWRRPKRRLHVRILLGKGAMLDAWGSDGEIIQLAMPSETDVSNLVSESEEKYRNRLESAKRIPDVETISGHKGVELSRTPVVLKSGDWELKVVPWIGGRILSMDHIPSGTQWLHSRVEINGYEEYSNREYRSAGCTEEYSVIERDLEQEGESESLRLEGDIGGGLVMERYISLPKDNSKVFCIDSGIVARGVGAGSGGFSRLVCLRVHPMFTLLHPTESYVSFTSINGSKHELCPESGERVFEGDLLPKGEWMLVDRYLGLGLVNRFNIDQVHKCMVHWGTGTVNLELWSEERPVSKESPLKISHEYEVQKIA
;
A
#
# COMPACT_ATOMS: atom_id res chain seq x y z
N MET A 1 -3.89 -16.98 -3.48
CA MET A 1 -4.29 -17.26 -4.87
C MET A 1 -5.70 -17.87 -4.98
N ASN A 2 -6.62 -17.52 -4.09
CA ASN A 2 -7.94 -18.16 -3.99
C ASN A 2 -9.07 -17.26 -4.46
N GLU A 3 -8.76 -16.24 -5.28
CA GLU A 3 -9.74 -15.38 -5.93
C GLU A 3 -10.75 -16.12 -6.82
N PRO A 4 -10.43 -17.17 -7.60
CA PRO A 4 -9.17 -17.88 -7.85
C PRO A 4 -8.30 -17.26 -8.94
N ALA A 5 -6.98 -17.22 -8.73
CA ALA A 5 -6.04 -16.73 -9.73
C ALA A 5 -5.74 -17.81 -10.79
N VAL A 6 -5.88 -17.45 -12.07
CA VAL A 6 -5.57 -18.32 -13.22
C VAL A 6 -4.70 -17.54 -14.21
N PHE A 7 -3.39 -17.76 -14.21
CA PHE A 7 -2.45 -16.86 -14.90
C PHE A 7 -2.56 -16.84 -16.42
N LYS A 8 -3.06 -17.93 -17.01
CA LYS A 8 -3.18 -18.11 -18.47
C LYS A 8 -4.51 -17.62 -19.05
N THR A 9 -5.34 -16.93 -18.28
CA THR A 9 -6.55 -16.27 -18.78
C THR A 9 -6.37 -14.76 -18.84
N VAL A 10 -7.08 -14.11 -19.77
CA VAL A 10 -7.04 -12.65 -19.94
C VAL A 10 -7.46 -11.90 -18.68
N THR A 11 -8.46 -12.43 -17.97
CA THR A 11 -9.00 -11.86 -16.73
C THR A 11 -8.19 -12.23 -15.49
N LYS A 12 -7.17 -13.09 -15.63
CA LYS A 12 -6.38 -13.68 -14.53
C LYS A 12 -7.23 -14.43 -13.48
N THR A 13 -8.45 -14.83 -13.84
CA THR A 13 -9.34 -15.68 -13.04
C THR A 13 -10.03 -16.76 -13.89
N MET A 14 -10.88 -17.61 -13.31
CA MET A 14 -11.59 -18.64 -14.05
C MET A 14 -12.55 -18.04 -15.10
N PRO A 15 -12.69 -18.65 -16.29
CA PRO A 15 -13.70 -18.24 -17.27
C PRO A 15 -15.11 -18.30 -16.68
N GLU A 16 -15.96 -17.33 -17.01
CA GLU A 16 -17.34 -17.27 -16.51
C GLU A 16 -18.18 -18.50 -16.90
N SER A 17 -17.87 -19.12 -18.04
CA SER A 17 -18.52 -20.33 -18.54
C SER A 17 -18.14 -21.61 -17.78
N ASN A 18 -17.19 -21.56 -16.85
CA ASN A 18 -16.86 -22.72 -16.01
C ASN A 18 -18.06 -23.10 -15.15
N ILE A 19 -18.40 -24.39 -15.13
CA ILE A 19 -19.51 -24.93 -14.36
C ILE A 19 -19.01 -25.48 -13.02
N HIS A 20 -19.63 -25.04 -11.92
CA HIS A 20 -19.36 -25.50 -10.56
C HIS A 20 -20.48 -26.43 -10.08
N ARG A 21 -20.12 -27.49 -9.36
CA ARG A 21 -21.06 -28.37 -8.66
C ARG A 21 -21.21 -27.87 -7.23
N GLY A 22 -21.93 -26.76 -7.03
CA GLY A 22 -22.20 -26.23 -5.69
C GLY A 22 -23.27 -27.06 -4.96
N ASP A 23 -23.27 -27.00 -3.62
CA ASP A 23 -24.33 -27.61 -2.83
C ASP A 23 -25.68 -26.92 -3.07
N PRO A 24 -26.82 -27.61 -2.94
CA PRO A 24 -28.15 -27.03 -3.18
C PRO A 24 -28.42 -25.76 -2.35
N GLU A 25 -27.92 -25.69 -1.12
CA GLU A 25 -28.07 -24.52 -0.24
C GLU A 25 -27.32 -23.28 -0.75
N PHE A 26 -26.28 -23.47 -1.58
CA PHE A 26 -25.52 -22.39 -2.22
C PHE A 26 -25.90 -22.24 -3.70
N GLY A 27 -27.05 -22.72 -4.14
CA GLY A 27 -27.55 -22.52 -5.52
C GLY A 27 -27.29 -23.67 -6.50
N GLY A 28 -26.64 -24.76 -6.07
CA GLY A 28 -26.51 -25.98 -6.87
C GLY A 28 -25.50 -25.88 -8.03
N CYS A 29 -25.84 -26.45 -9.18
CA CYS A 29 -25.00 -26.40 -10.37
C CYS A 29 -25.15 -25.03 -11.05
N GLN A 30 -24.10 -24.19 -11.01
CA GLN A 30 -24.10 -22.85 -11.61
C GLN A 30 -22.78 -22.53 -12.32
N ASN A 31 -22.78 -21.46 -13.11
CA ASN A 31 -21.59 -20.90 -13.75
C ASN A 31 -20.68 -20.19 -12.72
N HIS A 32 -19.42 -19.94 -13.09
CA HIS A 32 -18.45 -19.31 -12.20
C HIS A 32 -18.86 -17.90 -11.77
N SER A 33 -19.54 -17.15 -12.63
CA SER A 33 -20.04 -15.81 -12.31
C SER A 33 -20.94 -15.79 -11.06
N TYR A 34 -21.72 -16.85 -10.83
CA TYR A 34 -22.54 -17.00 -9.63
C TYR A 34 -21.69 -17.17 -8.35
N TYR A 35 -20.53 -17.84 -8.47
CA TYR A 35 -19.67 -18.21 -7.34
C TYR A 35 -18.43 -17.35 -7.14
N HIS A 36 -18.10 -16.48 -8.10
CA HIS A 36 -16.79 -15.82 -8.19
C HIS A 36 -16.33 -15.22 -6.85
N ASN A 37 -17.15 -14.32 -6.27
CA ASN A 37 -16.79 -13.62 -5.04
C ASN A 37 -16.84 -14.49 -3.77
N VAL A 38 -17.56 -15.63 -3.78
CA VAL A 38 -17.64 -16.52 -2.62
C VAL A 38 -16.65 -17.68 -2.69
N TYR A 39 -15.96 -17.87 -3.82
CA TYR A 39 -15.01 -18.96 -4.02
C TYR A 39 -13.94 -18.98 -2.93
N GLY A 40 -13.28 -17.84 -2.70
CA GLY A 40 -12.23 -17.71 -1.68
C GLY A 40 -12.74 -17.96 -0.26
N MET A 41 -13.93 -17.46 0.06
CA MET A 41 -14.57 -17.68 1.38
C MET A 41 -14.92 -19.16 1.59
N LEU A 42 -15.48 -19.84 0.59
CA LEU A 42 -15.84 -21.25 0.68
C LEU A 42 -14.60 -22.14 0.79
N MET A 43 -13.52 -21.80 0.09
CA MET A 43 -12.23 -22.47 0.27
C MET A 43 -11.70 -22.29 1.70
N ALA A 44 -11.72 -21.07 2.23
CA ALA A 44 -11.28 -20.79 3.60
C ALA A 44 -12.14 -21.52 4.65
N ARG A 45 -13.47 -21.55 4.44
CA ARG A 45 -14.42 -22.31 5.28
C ARG A 45 -14.08 -23.80 5.30
N SER A 46 -13.89 -24.41 4.14
CA SER A 46 -13.55 -25.84 4.05
C SER A 46 -12.23 -26.15 4.76
N THR A 47 -11.23 -25.27 4.64
CA THR A 47 -9.97 -25.39 5.40
C THR A 47 -10.21 -25.29 6.91
N TYR A 48 -10.97 -24.30 7.36
CA TYR A 48 -11.31 -24.12 8.77
C TYR A 48 -12.04 -25.34 9.36
N GLU A 49 -13.09 -25.80 8.67
CA GLU A 49 -13.88 -26.97 9.08
C GLU A 49 -13.01 -28.24 9.07
N GLY A 50 -12.14 -28.42 8.07
CA GLY A 50 -11.18 -29.51 8.01
C GLY A 50 -10.19 -29.50 9.19
N MET A 51 -9.64 -28.35 9.55
CA MET A 51 -8.77 -28.20 10.74
C MET A 51 -9.52 -28.54 12.03
N LYS A 52 -10.77 -28.08 12.16
CA LYS A 52 -11.62 -28.38 13.33
C LYS A 52 -11.96 -29.87 13.42
N LEU A 53 -12.19 -30.54 12.29
CA LEU A 53 -12.39 -31.99 12.24
C LEU A 53 -11.10 -32.75 12.62
N ALA A 54 -9.93 -32.26 12.20
CA ALA A 54 -8.64 -32.87 12.53
C ALA A 54 -8.29 -32.73 14.03
N ASN A 55 -8.64 -31.61 14.66
CA ASN A 55 -8.48 -31.42 16.10
C ASN A 55 -9.53 -30.47 16.68
N GLY A 56 -10.62 -31.05 17.22
CA GLY A 56 -11.73 -30.29 17.80
C GLY A 56 -11.39 -29.51 19.08
N ASN A 57 -10.23 -29.76 19.70
CA ASN A 57 -9.79 -29.11 20.93
C ASN A 57 -8.95 -27.85 20.66
N LYS A 58 -8.63 -27.52 19.41
CA LYS A 58 -7.81 -26.36 19.04
C LYS A 58 -8.57 -25.38 18.17
N ARG A 59 -8.27 -24.09 18.31
CA ARG A 59 -8.80 -23.02 17.45
C ARG A 59 -8.06 -23.03 16.12
N PRO A 60 -8.75 -23.16 14.99
CA PRO A 60 -8.10 -23.01 13.69
C PRO A 60 -7.67 -21.56 13.45
N PHE A 61 -6.46 -21.39 12.92
CA PHE A 61 -6.02 -20.14 12.30
C PHE A 61 -5.85 -20.39 10.80
N VAL A 62 -6.65 -19.71 9.99
CA VAL A 62 -6.58 -19.73 8.53
C VAL A 62 -6.34 -18.30 8.07
N LEU A 63 -5.34 -18.11 7.21
CA LEU A 63 -5.09 -16.84 6.53
C LEU A 63 -5.52 -16.98 5.06
N THR A 64 -6.42 -16.10 4.60
CA THR A 64 -6.97 -16.13 3.24
C THR A 64 -6.76 -14.79 2.54
N ARG A 65 -6.47 -14.80 1.23
CA ARG A 65 -6.34 -13.56 0.45
C ARG A 65 -7.71 -13.07 0.02
N ALA A 66 -8.44 -13.92 -0.71
CA ALA A 66 -9.81 -13.63 -1.13
C ALA A 66 -10.82 -14.02 -0.05
N GLY A 67 -11.84 -13.18 0.10
CA GLY A 67 -12.96 -13.40 1.00
C GLY A 67 -14.19 -12.61 0.56
N PHE A 68 -15.31 -12.92 1.20
CA PHE A 68 -16.59 -12.22 1.08
C PHE A 68 -17.15 -11.85 2.47
N VAL A 69 -18.27 -11.13 2.51
CA VAL A 69 -19.00 -10.87 3.76
C VAL A 69 -19.28 -12.19 4.49
N GLY A 70 -18.78 -12.33 5.71
CA GLY A 70 -18.87 -13.55 6.49
C GLY A 70 -17.58 -14.37 6.59
N SER A 71 -16.51 -13.98 5.88
CA SER A 71 -15.21 -14.67 5.94
C SER A 71 -14.56 -14.63 7.32
N GLN A 72 -14.85 -13.60 8.12
CA GLN A 72 -14.35 -13.45 9.49
C GLN A 72 -14.71 -14.63 10.40
N ARG A 73 -15.73 -15.42 10.05
CA ARG A 73 -16.09 -16.65 10.79
C ARG A 73 -15.07 -17.76 10.64
N TYR A 74 -14.23 -17.71 9.60
CA TYR A 74 -13.39 -18.82 9.18
C TYR A 74 -11.91 -18.46 9.02
N ALA A 75 -11.59 -17.20 8.71
CA ALA A 75 -10.22 -16.81 8.40
C ALA A 75 -9.90 -15.34 8.69
N ALA A 76 -8.63 -15.11 9.03
CA ALA A 76 -7.97 -13.82 8.91
C ALA A 76 -7.75 -13.47 7.44
N THR A 77 -7.60 -12.17 7.13
CA THR A 77 -7.27 -11.70 5.77
C THR A 77 -6.06 -10.80 5.80
N TRP A 78 -5.20 -10.86 4.78
CA TRP A 78 -4.20 -9.82 4.54
C TRP A 78 -4.56 -9.00 3.30
N THR A 79 -4.03 -7.79 3.19
CA THR A 79 -4.43 -6.83 2.14
C THR A 79 -3.87 -7.15 0.73
N GLY A 80 -3.32 -8.34 0.53
CA GLY A 80 -2.74 -8.78 -0.73
C GLY A 80 -1.28 -8.36 -0.92
N ASP A 81 -0.83 -8.51 -2.15
CA ASP A 81 0.56 -8.39 -2.58
C ASP A 81 0.89 -6.88 -2.81
N ASN A 82 1.26 -6.17 -1.74
CA ASN A 82 1.58 -4.73 -1.76
C ASN A 82 3.03 -4.45 -2.22
N LEU A 83 3.35 -3.18 -2.50
CA LEU A 83 4.69 -2.76 -2.92
C LEU A 83 5.49 -2.16 -1.75
N SER A 84 6.81 -2.28 -1.81
CA SER A 84 7.75 -1.59 -0.93
C SER A 84 7.85 -0.09 -1.29
N THR A 85 6.78 0.67 -1.00
CA THR A 85 6.75 2.12 -1.19
C THR A 85 6.07 2.85 -0.02
N TRP A 86 6.32 4.16 0.09
CA TRP A 86 5.71 5.02 1.12
C TRP A 86 4.20 5.16 0.93
N GLU A 87 3.74 5.18 -0.32
CA GLU A 87 2.32 5.27 -0.67
C GLU A 87 1.57 4.01 -0.20
N HIS A 88 2.18 2.83 -0.33
CA HIS A 88 1.61 1.58 0.17
C HIS A 88 1.64 1.49 1.71
N LEU A 89 2.64 2.10 2.37
CA LEU A 89 2.62 2.28 3.82
C LEU A 89 1.43 3.16 4.25
N GLN A 90 1.28 4.34 3.63
CA GLN A 90 0.17 5.24 3.91
C GLN A 90 -1.19 4.58 3.64
N MET A 91 -1.34 3.90 2.51
CA MET A 91 -2.58 3.22 2.10
C MET A 91 -2.95 2.05 3.04
N SER A 92 -1.97 1.47 3.74
CA SER A 92 -2.23 0.33 4.63
C SER A 92 -3.21 0.65 5.76
N ILE A 93 -3.15 1.86 6.32
CA ILE A 93 -4.04 2.31 7.39
C ILE A 93 -5.50 2.34 6.91
N PRO A 94 -5.89 3.12 5.88
CA PRO A 94 -7.27 3.11 5.40
C PRO A 94 -7.73 1.75 4.88
N MET A 95 -6.85 0.90 4.32
CA MET A 95 -7.22 -0.46 3.92
C MET A 95 -7.61 -1.35 5.11
N VAL A 96 -6.81 -1.37 6.17
CA VAL A 96 -7.10 -2.13 7.40
C VAL A 96 -8.39 -1.60 8.05
N LEU A 97 -8.54 -0.28 8.13
CA LEU A 97 -9.73 0.34 8.71
C LEU A 97 -11.01 -0.01 7.93
N GLN A 98 -10.97 0.03 6.60
CA GLN A 98 -12.13 -0.30 5.77
C GLN A 98 -12.51 -1.79 5.85
N LEU A 99 -11.54 -2.69 5.97
CA LEU A 99 -11.82 -4.11 6.23
C LEU A 99 -12.47 -4.31 7.60
N GLY A 100 -11.97 -3.62 8.64
CA GLY A 100 -12.59 -3.61 9.96
C GLY A 100 -14.04 -3.12 9.95
N LEU A 101 -14.30 -1.99 9.27
CA LEU A 101 -15.67 -1.48 9.07
C LEU A 101 -16.56 -2.43 8.26
N SER A 102 -15.97 -3.21 7.36
CA SER A 102 -16.64 -4.23 6.56
C SER A 102 -16.84 -5.56 7.31
N GLY A 103 -16.53 -5.60 8.61
CA GLY A 103 -16.76 -6.75 9.48
C GLY A 103 -15.64 -7.79 9.48
N GLN A 104 -14.44 -7.45 9.01
CA GLN A 104 -13.26 -8.31 9.03
C GLN A 104 -12.21 -7.75 10.02
N PRO A 105 -12.22 -8.18 11.30
CA PRO A 105 -11.44 -7.53 12.37
C PRO A 105 -9.98 -7.96 12.45
N LEU A 106 -9.60 -9.10 11.87
CA LEU A 106 -8.24 -9.64 11.90
C LEU A 106 -7.58 -9.45 10.53
N THR A 107 -7.05 -8.24 10.30
CA THR A 107 -6.43 -7.85 9.04
C THR A 107 -5.14 -7.07 9.21
N GLY A 108 -4.30 -7.14 8.17
CA GLY A 108 -3.03 -6.43 8.11
C GLY A 108 -2.37 -6.56 6.75
N PRO A 109 -1.45 -5.66 6.41
CA PRO A 109 -0.63 -5.72 5.19
C PRO A 109 0.61 -6.59 5.38
N ASP A 110 1.36 -6.79 4.29
CA ASP A 110 2.75 -7.25 4.39
C ASP A 110 3.66 -6.08 4.74
N ILE A 111 4.23 -6.14 5.94
CA ILE A 111 5.11 -5.11 6.49
C ILE A 111 6.40 -5.09 5.67
N GLY A 112 6.73 -3.92 5.13
CA GLY A 112 7.86 -3.71 4.22
C GLY A 112 7.49 -3.83 2.73
N GLY A 113 6.32 -4.38 2.39
CA GLY A 113 5.90 -4.62 1.01
C GLY A 113 6.25 -6.03 0.53
N PHE A 114 5.31 -6.67 -0.18
CA PHE A 114 5.51 -7.95 -0.83
C PHE A 114 6.49 -7.83 -2.01
N ALA A 115 6.26 -6.89 -2.92
CA ALA A 115 7.06 -6.70 -4.12
C ALA A 115 7.96 -5.45 -4.03
N GLY A 116 9.17 -5.56 -4.60
CA GLY A 116 10.20 -4.53 -4.51
C GLY A 116 11.06 -4.64 -3.24
N ASN A 117 11.92 -3.64 -3.03
CA ASN A 117 12.89 -3.63 -1.92
C ASN A 117 12.63 -2.44 -1.00
N ALA A 118 12.46 -2.69 0.29
CA ALA A 118 12.34 -1.61 1.25
C ALA A 118 13.68 -0.90 1.49
N THR A 119 13.64 0.41 1.75
CA THR A 119 14.79 1.12 2.36
C THR A 119 14.74 0.93 3.88
N PRO A 120 15.87 1.03 4.59
CA PRO A 120 15.90 0.88 6.05
C PRO A 120 14.88 1.76 6.78
N ARG A 121 14.83 3.07 6.44
CA ARG A 121 13.91 4.03 7.09
C ARG A 121 12.45 3.68 6.83
N MET A 122 12.13 3.27 5.61
CA MET A 122 10.79 2.85 5.24
C MET A 122 10.38 1.56 5.97
N PHE A 123 11.27 0.56 6.06
CA PHE A 123 11.00 -0.68 6.78
C PHE A 123 10.78 -0.44 8.29
N GLY A 124 11.60 0.43 8.91
CA GLY A 124 11.45 0.80 10.32
C GLY A 124 10.08 1.42 10.62
N ARG A 125 9.62 2.37 9.79
CA ARG A 125 8.27 2.96 9.93
C ARG A 125 7.16 1.98 9.61
N TRP A 126 7.35 1.12 8.60
CA TRP A 126 6.46 0.00 8.31
C TRP A 126 6.28 -0.89 9.54
N MET A 127 7.36 -1.25 10.23
CA MET A 127 7.30 -2.07 11.44
C MET A 127 6.63 -1.32 12.59
N GLY A 128 6.94 -0.03 12.76
CA GLY A 128 6.31 0.83 13.77
C GLY A 128 4.79 0.86 13.69
N VAL A 129 4.23 1.04 12.48
CA VAL A 129 2.77 1.04 12.25
C VAL A 129 2.22 -0.38 12.24
N GLY A 130 2.86 -1.27 11.48
CA GLY A 130 2.43 -2.64 11.23
C GLY A 130 2.36 -3.50 12.49
N SER A 131 3.22 -3.26 13.47
CA SER A 131 3.19 -3.97 14.75
C SER A 131 1.93 -3.68 15.57
N LEU A 132 1.24 -2.57 15.31
CA LEU A 132 0.01 -2.16 15.99
C LEU A 132 -1.27 -2.53 15.22
N PHE A 133 -1.15 -3.14 14.04
CA PHE A 133 -2.31 -3.68 13.31
C PHE A 133 -2.80 -5.02 13.90
N PRO A 134 -4.08 -5.39 13.67
CA PRO A 134 -4.67 -6.62 14.19
C PRO A 134 -3.88 -7.86 13.76
N PHE A 135 -3.56 -7.94 12.46
CA PHE A 135 -2.63 -8.93 11.91
C PHE A 135 -1.29 -8.24 11.58
N CYS A 136 -0.19 -8.81 12.09
CA CYS A 136 1.16 -8.25 11.97
C CYS A 136 2.09 -9.30 11.38
N ARG A 137 2.56 -9.08 10.15
CA ARG A 137 3.46 -9.98 9.42
C ARG A 137 4.38 -9.20 8.49
N ALA A 138 5.69 -9.45 8.58
CA ALA A 138 6.63 -9.11 7.50
C ALA A 138 6.68 -10.24 6.49
N HIS A 139 6.63 -9.92 5.20
CA HIS A 139 6.63 -10.87 4.10
C HIS A 139 7.15 -10.20 2.83
N SER A 140 7.88 -10.94 2.01
CA SER A 140 8.40 -10.47 0.71
C SER A 140 8.30 -11.58 -0.34
N GLU A 141 8.35 -11.18 -1.60
CA GLU A 141 8.39 -12.10 -2.73
C GLU A 141 9.78 -12.68 -2.94
N LYS A 142 9.85 -13.63 -3.88
CA LYS A 142 11.12 -14.21 -4.28
C LYS A 142 11.94 -13.18 -5.04
N ASP A 143 13.26 -13.22 -4.88
CA ASP A 143 14.22 -12.39 -5.61
C ASP A 143 14.24 -10.90 -5.15
N THR A 144 13.62 -10.58 -4.01
CA THR A 144 13.87 -9.33 -3.24
C THR A 144 15.07 -9.50 -2.29
N ASN A 145 15.53 -8.38 -1.73
CA ASN A 145 16.41 -8.38 -0.57
C ASN A 145 15.70 -9.00 0.65
N ASP A 146 16.51 -9.42 1.62
CA ASP A 146 16.06 -9.95 2.90
C ASP A 146 15.22 -8.90 3.65
N HIS A 147 14.02 -9.30 4.09
CA HIS A 147 13.05 -8.44 4.81
C HIS A 147 12.97 -8.79 6.31
N GLU A 148 13.95 -9.50 6.85
CA GLU A 148 14.11 -9.66 8.29
C GLU A 148 14.54 -8.34 8.94
N PRO A 149 14.10 -8.04 10.18
CA PRO A 149 14.41 -6.77 10.84
C PRO A 149 15.90 -6.40 10.93
N TRP A 150 16.78 -7.39 11.07
CA TRP A 150 18.23 -7.20 11.18
C TRP A 150 18.92 -6.98 9.82
N SER A 151 18.21 -7.18 8.70
CA SER A 151 18.77 -7.05 7.35
C SER A 151 18.95 -5.57 6.92
N PHE A 152 18.37 -4.63 7.67
CA PHE A 152 18.36 -3.20 7.36
C PHE A 152 19.34 -2.35 8.18
N GLY A 153 20.24 -2.98 8.93
CA GLY A 153 21.21 -2.32 9.80
C GLY A 153 20.71 -2.11 11.24
N GLU A 154 21.65 -1.87 12.16
CA GLU A 154 21.40 -1.83 13.61
C GLU A 154 20.36 -0.76 14.00
N GLU A 155 20.35 0.41 13.33
CA GLU A 155 19.40 1.47 13.61
C GLU A 155 17.96 1.07 13.26
N CYS A 156 17.76 0.37 12.13
CA CYS A 156 16.44 -0.13 11.77
C CYS A 156 16.02 -1.30 12.65
N GLU A 157 16.96 -2.19 12.98
CA GLU A 157 16.72 -3.30 13.91
C GLU A 157 16.24 -2.79 15.29
N GLU A 158 16.85 -1.72 15.80
CA GLU A 158 16.43 -1.05 17.04
C GLU A 158 14.97 -0.61 16.97
N VAL A 159 14.60 0.13 15.93
CA VAL A 159 13.21 0.58 15.74
C VAL A 159 12.25 -0.59 15.65
N CYS A 160 12.61 -1.64 14.90
CA CYS A 160 11.79 -2.84 14.78
C CYS A 160 11.61 -3.55 16.12
N ARG A 161 12.67 -3.66 16.92
CA ARG A 161 12.61 -4.25 18.26
C ARG A 161 11.69 -3.43 19.16
N LEU A 162 11.87 -2.12 19.27
CA LEU A 162 10.98 -1.26 20.05
C LEU A 162 9.51 -1.39 19.60
N ALA A 163 9.26 -1.41 18.28
CA ALA A 163 7.91 -1.61 17.73
C ALA A 163 7.29 -2.96 18.12
N LEU A 164 8.07 -4.04 18.11
CA LEU A 164 7.62 -5.38 18.51
C LEU A 164 7.43 -5.47 20.03
N GLU A 165 8.29 -4.84 20.82
CA GLU A 165 8.13 -4.76 22.28
C GLU A 165 6.82 -4.05 22.66
N ARG A 166 6.45 -2.95 21.96
CA ARG A 166 5.13 -2.30 22.11
C ARG A 166 4.00 -3.28 21.87
N ARG A 167 4.07 -4.04 20.78
CA ARG A 167 3.05 -5.05 20.45
C ARG A 167 2.92 -6.08 21.56
N TYR A 168 4.02 -6.65 22.03
CA TYR A 168 4.01 -7.67 23.08
C TYR A 168 3.47 -7.15 24.42
N ARG A 169 3.86 -5.93 24.81
CA ARG A 169 3.29 -5.24 25.99
C ARG A 169 1.78 -5.04 25.86
N LEU A 170 1.29 -4.69 24.66
CA LEU A 170 -0.13 -4.45 24.37
C LEU A 170 -0.94 -5.73 24.10
N LEU A 171 -0.35 -6.92 24.12
CA LEU A 171 -1.08 -8.16 23.82
C LEU A 171 -2.34 -8.38 24.69
N PRO A 172 -2.34 -8.15 26.03
CA PRO A 172 -3.56 -8.31 26.82
C PRO A 172 -4.68 -7.37 26.36
N HIS A 173 -4.33 -6.14 25.98
CA HIS A 173 -5.27 -5.17 25.41
C HIS A 173 -5.77 -5.62 24.04
N ILE A 174 -4.88 -5.97 23.11
CA ILE A 174 -5.23 -6.43 21.76
C ILE A 174 -6.12 -7.68 21.82
N TYR A 175 -5.80 -8.63 22.70
CA TYR A 175 -6.58 -9.86 22.90
C TYR A 175 -7.98 -9.56 23.44
N THR A 176 -8.09 -8.59 24.35
CA THR A 176 -9.38 -8.08 24.83
C THR A 176 -10.18 -7.43 23.70
N LEU A 177 -9.54 -6.68 22.79
CA LEU A 177 -10.22 -6.11 21.62
C LEU A 177 -10.74 -7.20 20.68
N PHE A 178 -10.01 -8.31 20.48
CA PHE A 178 -10.52 -9.44 19.71
C PHE A 178 -11.73 -10.11 20.37
N TYR A 179 -11.77 -10.21 21.70
CA TYR A 179 -12.96 -10.67 22.41
C TYR A 179 -14.16 -9.73 22.19
N LEU A 180 -13.95 -8.42 22.21
CA LEU A 180 -15.00 -7.44 21.90
C LEU A 180 -15.45 -7.53 20.44
N ALA A 181 -14.52 -7.72 19.50
CA ALA A 181 -14.84 -7.98 18.10
C ALA A 181 -15.69 -9.25 17.93
N HIS A 182 -15.34 -10.32 18.63
CA HIS A 182 -16.07 -11.59 18.62
C HIS A 182 -17.50 -11.47 19.18
N THR A 183 -17.69 -10.71 20.26
CA THR A 183 -18.96 -10.66 20.99
C THR A 183 -19.87 -9.49 20.60
N ARG A 184 -19.29 -8.37 20.14
CA ARG A 184 -20.01 -7.13 19.82
C ARG A 184 -19.89 -6.70 18.36
N GLY A 185 -18.97 -7.29 17.60
CA GLY A 185 -18.71 -6.90 16.20
C GLY A 185 -17.97 -5.56 16.05
N THR A 186 -17.35 -5.05 17.11
CA THR A 186 -16.54 -3.83 17.05
C THR A 186 -15.20 -4.09 16.36
N PRO A 187 -14.72 -3.19 15.48
CA PRO A 187 -13.38 -3.33 14.89
C PRO A 187 -12.28 -3.32 15.97
N VAL A 188 -11.20 -4.07 15.74
CA VAL A 188 -10.01 -4.02 16.61
C VAL A 188 -9.24 -2.72 16.36
N SER A 189 -8.97 -2.42 15.09
CA SER A 189 -8.52 -1.10 14.64
C SER A 189 -9.70 -0.33 14.07
N ALA A 190 -9.98 0.85 14.62
CA ALA A 190 -11.13 1.67 14.25
C ALA A 190 -10.69 3.05 13.73
N PRO A 191 -11.44 3.67 12.81
CA PRO A 191 -11.19 5.04 12.39
C PRO A 191 -11.33 6.02 13.54
N ILE A 192 -10.53 7.09 13.52
CA ILE A 192 -10.52 8.10 14.59
C ILE A 192 -11.86 8.82 14.79
N PHE A 193 -12.70 8.92 13.75
CA PHE A 193 -14.04 9.50 13.89
C PHE A 193 -14.97 8.71 14.82
N PHE A 194 -14.63 7.47 15.21
CA PHE A 194 -15.39 6.73 16.22
C PHE A 194 -15.32 7.40 17.61
N ALA A 195 -14.22 8.11 17.90
CA ALA A 195 -14.08 8.84 19.16
C ALA A 195 -14.94 10.11 19.20
N ASP A 196 -15.16 10.78 18.06
CA ASP A 196 -16.05 11.93 17.96
C ASP A 196 -16.77 11.97 16.61
N PRO A 197 -17.89 11.22 16.45
CA PRO A 197 -18.59 11.12 15.17
C PRO A 197 -19.15 12.45 14.64
N LYS A 198 -19.25 13.47 15.52
CA LYS A 198 -19.79 14.79 15.20
C LYS A 198 -18.76 15.70 14.51
N ASP A 199 -17.47 15.42 14.61
CA ASP A 199 -16.44 16.17 13.88
C ASP A 199 -16.25 15.59 12.46
N PRO A 200 -16.64 16.31 11.39
CA PRO A 200 -16.47 15.83 10.02
C PRO A 200 -15.02 15.75 9.57
N GLU A 201 -14.10 16.52 10.16
CA GLU A 201 -12.70 16.55 9.73
C GLU A 201 -11.97 15.25 10.09
N LEU A 202 -12.40 14.58 11.17
CA LEU A 202 -11.86 13.27 11.58
C LEU A 202 -12.09 12.16 10.54
N ARG A 203 -13.00 12.34 9.58
CA ARG A 203 -13.25 11.35 8.50
C ARG A 203 -12.18 11.40 7.39
N LYS A 204 -11.37 12.46 7.35
CA LYS A 204 -10.34 12.68 6.32
C LYS A 204 -8.94 12.24 6.78
N LEU A 205 -8.79 11.82 8.03
CA LEU A 205 -7.50 11.44 8.59
C LEU A 205 -7.14 10.01 8.17
N GLU A 206 -6.04 9.87 7.45
CA GLU A 206 -5.56 8.59 6.89
C GLU A 206 -4.25 8.10 7.51
N ASN A 207 -3.61 8.90 8.37
CA ASN A 207 -2.35 8.58 9.05
C ASN A 207 -2.52 8.22 10.54
N SER A 208 -3.76 7.99 10.99
CA SER A 208 -4.05 7.66 12.38
C SER A 208 -5.23 6.71 12.52
N PHE A 209 -5.23 5.95 13.62
CA PHE A 209 -6.31 5.01 13.95
C PHE A 209 -6.42 4.78 15.46
N LEU A 210 -7.56 4.24 15.87
CA LEU A 210 -7.82 3.81 17.24
C LEU A 210 -7.54 2.32 17.39
N LEU A 211 -6.82 1.95 18.44
CA LEU A 211 -6.69 0.58 18.93
C LEU A 211 -7.38 0.51 20.30
N GLY A 212 -8.71 0.36 20.27
CA GLY A 212 -9.54 0.59 21.46
C GLY A 212 -9.50 2.07 21.88
N PRO A 213 -9.18 2.40 23.15
CA PRO A 213 -9.05 3.77 23.62
C PRO A 213 -7.68 4.41 23.33
N ILE A 214 -6.77 3.69 22.65
CA ILE A 214 -5.45 4.21 22.27
C ILE A 214 -5.57 4.83 20.88
N LEU A 215 -5.27 6.11 20.75
CA LEU A 215 -5.06 6.76 19.47
C LEU A 215 -3.60 6.61 19.05
N ILE A 216 -3.40 6.06 17.85
CA ILE A 216 -2.12 5.85 17.21
C ILE A 216 -2.00 6.87 16.09
N TYR A 217 -0.94 7.66 16.12
CA TYR A 217 -0.61 8.62 15.07
C TYR A 217 0.73 8.22 14.44
N ALA A 218 0.75 8.00 13.13
CA ALA A 218 1.91 7.47 12.43
C ALA A 218 2.46 8.48 11.43
N SER A 219 3.79 8.55 11.33
CA SER A 219 4.45 9.16 10.18
C SER A 219 4.50 8.13 9.05
N THR A 220 3.77 8.40 7.97
CA THR A 220 3.66 7.48 6.82
C THR A 220 4.25 8.05 5.54
N GLN A 221 4.75 9.28 5.56
CA GLN A 221 5.40 9.93 4.43
C GLN A 221 6.90 10.06 4.66
N ARG A 222 7.70 10.05 3.59
CA ARG A 222 9.17 10.09 3.67
C ARG A 222 9.70 11.24 4.53
N ASP A 223 9.21 12.44 4.27
CA ASP A 223 9.73 13.68 4.86
C ASP A 223 8.94 14.13 6.11
N GLU A 224 7.96 13.34 6.54
CA GLU A 224 7.16 13.63 7.73
C GLU A 224 7.94 13.24 8.99
N GLU A 225 8.23 14.22 9.83
CA GLU A 225 8.75 14.04 11.18
C GLU A 225 7.57 14.10 12.16
N LEU A 226 7.42 13.07 12.99
CA LEU A 226 6.26 12.95 13.88
C LEU A 226 6.17 14.12 14.89
N ASP A 227 7.30 14.69 15.30
CA ASP A 227 7.37 15.78 16.28
C ASP A 227 7.00 17.16 15.67
N THR A 228 7.02 17.29 14.33
CA THR A 228 6.61 18.52 13.63
C THR A 228 5.16 18.48 13.15
N ALA A 229 4.51 17.32 13.20
CA ALA A 229 3.13 17.14 12.78
C ALA A 229 2.15 17.69 13.84
N HIS A 230 1.28 18.63 13.43
CA HIS A 230 0.15 19.04 14.26
C HIS A 230 -0.92 17.93 14.30
N HIS A 231 -0.83 17.04 15.29
CA HIS A 231 -1.80 15.96 15.47
C HIS A 231 -3.20 16.52 15.77
N LYS A 232 -4.16 16.27 14.88
CA LYS A 232 -5.58 16.60 15.10
C LYS A 232 -6.18 15.57 16.06
N LEU A 233 -6.25 15.92 17.34
CA LEU A 233 -6.88 15.10 18.37
C LEU A 233 -8.42 15.26 18.35
N PRO A 234 -9.20 14.19 18.58
CA PRO A 234 -10.64 14.29 18.83
C PRO A 234 -10.93 15.12 20.09
N ARG A 235 -12.17 15.56 20.27
CA ARG A 235 -12.58 16.17 21.54
C ARG A 235 -12.41 15.20 22.70
N GLY A 236 -12.13 15.75 23.88
CA GLY A 236 -11.87 15.00 25.11
C GLY A 236 -10.43 15.13 25.57
N ILE A 237 -10.11 14.44 26.67
CA ILE A 237 -8.77 14.39 27.24
C ILE A 237 -8.00 13.28 26.54
N TRP A 238 -6.87 13.62 25.93
CA TRP A 238 -5.97 12.65 25.27
C TRP A 238 -4.57 12.84 25.84
N LEU A 239 -4.10 11.86 26.60
CA LEU A 239 -2.80 11.93 27.28
C LEU A 239 -1.76 11.13 26.49
N SER A 240 -0.70 11.80 26.05
CA SER A 240 0.41 11.11 25.37
C SER A 240 1.18 10.22 26.35
N PHE A 241 1.65 9.06 25.87
CA PHE A 241 2.48 8.15 26.63
C PHE A 241 3.44 7.38 25.71
N ASP A 242 4.50 6.81 26.30
CA ASP A 242 5.42 5.88 25.66
C ASP A 242 5.74 4.73 26.62
N PHE A 243 6.51 3.73 26.17
CA PHE A 243 7.03 2.65 27.01
C PHE A 243 8.50 2.84 27.34
N ASP A 244 8.90 4.11 27.52
CA ASP A 244 10.29 4.52 27.58
C ASP A 244 11.09 4.25 26.29
N ASP A 245 10.37 4.19 25.17
CA ASP A 245 10.83 3.73 23.86
C ASP A 245 10.64 4.79 22.75
N SER A 246 10.55 6.06 23.14
CA SER A 246 10.31 7.15 22.20
C SER A 246 11.37 7.19 21.09
N HIS A 247 10.90 7.09 19.85
CA HIS A 247 11.72 7.12 18.64
C HIS A 247 10.97 7.86 17.52
N PRO A 248 11.65 8.69 16.70
CA PRO A 248 11.01 9.46 15.62
C PRO A 248 10.31 8.62 14.54
N ASP A 249 10.76 7.39 14.33
CA ASP A 249 10.21 6.44 13.36
C ASP A 249 9.15 5.49 13.97
N LEU A 250 8.77 5.68 15.24
CA LEU A 250 7.68 4.94 15.88
C LEU A 250 6.42 5.81 16.01
N PRO A 251 5.20 5.23 15.93
CA PRO A 251 3.97 5.99 16.11
C PRO A 251 3.86 6.68 17.48
N ALA A 252 3.20 7.83 17.53
CA ALA A 252 2.82 8.50 18.77
C ALA A 252 1.56 7.83 19.34
N LEU A 253 1.54 7.64 20.66
CA LEU A 253 0.43 7.01 21.38
C LEU A 253 -0.24 8.02 22.29
N TYR A 254 -1.57 8.07 22.24
CA TYR A 254 -2.40 8.85 23.14
C TYR A 254 -3.47 7.96 23.77
N LEU A 255 -3.64 8.03 25.08
CA LEU A 255 -4.70 7.33 25.79
C LEU A 255 -5.87 8.28 26.05
N LEU A 256 -7.08 7.86 25.69
CA LEU A 256 -8.31 8.59 25.98
C LEU A 256 -8.57 8.62 27.50
N GLY A 257 -8.79 9.81 28.05
CA GLY A 257 -9.24 10.00 29.43
C GLY A 257 -10.56 9.29 29.68
N GLY A 258 -10.68 8.62 30.82
CA GLY A 258 -11.78 7.69 31.11
C GLY A 258 -11.42 6.22 30.88
N SER A 259 -10.18 5.91 30.51
CA SER A 259 -9.80 4.56 30.08
C SER A 259 -8.76 3.90 30.98
N VAL A 260 -8.94 2.60 31.20
CA VAL A 260 -7.93 1.69 31.75
C VAL A 260 -7.54 0.68 30.68
N ILE A 261 -6.24 0.49 30.44
CA ILE A 261 -5.76 -0.56 29.52
C ILE A 261 -4.81 -1.54 30.25
N PRO A 262 -4.96 -2.86 30.02
CA PRO A 262 -4.04 -3.87 30.55
C PRO A 262 -2.79 -4.00 29.69
N ILE A 263 -1.63 -4.09 30.35
CA ILE A 263 -0.31 -4.14 29.72
C ILE A 263 0.46 -5.32 30.34
N GLY A 264 0.92 -6.22 29.49
CA GLY A 264 1.66 -7.41 29.86
C GLY A 264 3.16 -7.16 29.99
N PRO A 265 3.90 -8.11 30.56
CA PRO A 265 5.35 -8.09 30.52
C PRO A 265 5.86 -8.40 29.09
N LEU A 266 7.15 -8.21 28.88
CA LEU A 266 7.76 -8.45 27.58
C LEU A 266 8.07 -9.95 27.41
N TYR A 267 7.63 -10.51 26.28
CA TYR A 267 7.91 -11.90 25.90
C TYR A 267 8.52 -11.98 24.50
N GLN A 268 9.20 -13.08 24.23
CA GLN A 268 9.67 -13.43 22.88
C GLN A 268 8.56 -14.09 22.04
N HIS A 269 7.63 -14.78 22.71
CA HIS A 269 6.45 -15.39 22.10
C HIS A 269 5.37 -15.64 23.15
N VAL A 270 4.10 -15.73 22.72
CA VAL A 270 2.94 -15.86 23.63
C VAL A 270 2.99 -17.08 24.55
N GLY A 271 3.65 -18.17 24.14
CA GLY A 271 3.84 -19.37 24.98
C GLY A 271 4.73 -19.20 26.22
N GLN A 272 5.41 -18.05 26.38
CA GLN A 272 6.13 -17.73 27.62
C GLN A 272 5.23 -17.14 28.70
N ALA A 273 4.02 -16.69 28.33
CA ALA A 273 3.12 -16.04 29.26
C ALA A 273 2.65 -17.00 30.35
N ASN A 274 2.67 -16.51 31.59
CA ASN A 274 2.18 -17.23 32.76
C ASN A 274 1.06 -16.42 33.42
N PRO A 275 -0.06 -17.05 33.81
CA PRO A 275 -1.12 -16.36 34.56
C PRO A 275 -0.64 -15.63 35.82
N SER A 276 0.45 -16.08 36.47
CA SER A 276 1.01 -15.41 37.65
C SER A 276 1.91 -14.21 37.36
N ASP A 277 2.18 -13.91 36.08
CA ASP A 277 3.02 -12.78 35.71
C ASP A 277 2.39 -11.46 36.12
N ASP A 278 3.24 -10.49 36.45
CA ASP A 278 2.79 -9.16 36.83
C ASP A 278 2.00 -8.51 35.69
N LEU A 279 0.88 -7.89 36.04
CA LEU A 279 0.05 -7.13 35.11
C LEU A 279 0.20 -5.64 35.41
N THR A 280 0.33 -4.81 34.39
CA THR A 280 0.25 -3.35 34.53
C THR A 280 -1.10 -2.85 34.05
N LEU A 281 -1.75 -1.96 34.81
CA LEU A 281 -2.90 -1.17 34.36
C LEU A 281 -2.43 0.26 34.11
N LEU A 282 -2.50 0.70 32.85
CA LEU A 282 -2.29 2.10 32.50
C LEU A 282 -3.64 2.83 32.49
N ILE A 283 -3.71 3.94 33.22
CA ILE A 283 -4.96 4.63 33.54
C ILE A 283 -4.85 6.09 33.10
N ALA A 284 -5.82 6.56 32.31
CA ALA A 284 -6.04 7.98 32.06
C ALA A 284 -7.40 8.36 32.65
N LEU A 285 -7.42 9.25 33.64
CA LEU A 285 -8.67 9.74 34.21
C LEU A 285 -9.37 10.74 33.26
N ASP A 286 -10.70 10.74 33.26
CA ASP A 286 -11.50 11.74 32.56
C ASP A 286 -11.63 13.05 33.36
N GLU A 287 -12.41 13.99 32.83
CA GLU A 287 -12.70 15.28 33.48
C GLU A 287 -13.43 15.15 34.84
N ASN A 288 -14.04 14.00 35.11
CA ASN A 288 -14.73 13.69 36.36
C ASN A 288 -13.86 12.84 37.30
N GLY A 289 -12.58 12.62 36.95
CA GLY A 289 -11.66 11.82 37.74
C GLY A 289 -11.97 10.32 37.71
N LYS A 290 -12.61 9.82 36.65
CA LYS A 290 -12.99 8.40 36.51
C LYS A 290 -12.27 7.74 35.34
N ALA A 291 -12.13 6.42 35.41
CA ALA A 291 -11.74 5.58 34.28
C ALA A 291 -12.29 4.16 34.41
N GLU A 292 -12.54 3.50 33.28
CA GLU A 292 -12.97 2.11 33.20
C GLU A 292 -12.18 1.36 32.10
N GLY A 293 -11.95 0.08 32.32
CA GLY A 293 -11.37 -0.79 31.29
C GLY A 293 -11.66 -2.26 31.51
N LEU A 294 -11.40 -3.04 30.47
CA LEU A 294 -11.65 -4.47 30.44
C LEU A 294 -10.35 -5.24 30.23
N LEU A 295 -10.30 -6.42 30.82
CA LEU A 295 -9.29 -7.45 30.52
C LEU A 295 -10.02 -8.79 30.33
N PHE A 296 -9.83 -9.39 29.15
CA PHE A 296 -10.29 -10.74 28.84
C PHE A 296 -9.11 -11.73 28.87
N GLU A 297 -9.30 -12.84 29.59
CA GLU A 297 -8.32 -13.91 29.74
C GLU A 297 -9.01 -15.27 29.60
N ASP A 298 -8.35 -16.22 28.94
CA ASP A 298 -8.78 -17.61 28.80
C ASP A 298 -7.55 -18.52 28.57
N ASP A 299 -7.75 -19.78 28.20
CA ASP A 299 -6.67 -20.74 27.94
C ASP A 299 -5.82 -20.42 26.68
N GLY A 300 -6.20 -19.40 25.90
CA GLY A 300 -5.51 -18.98 24.67
C GLY A 300 -5.77 -19.87 23.45
N ASP A 301 -5.91 -21.18 23.63
CA ASP A 301 -6.28 -22.15 22.59
C ASP A 301 -7.44 -23.05 23.09
N GLY A 302 -8.25 -23.55 22.16
CA GLY A 302 -9.44 -24.37 22.48
C GLY A 302 -10.73 -23.60 22.82
N TYR A 303 -11.80 -24.31 23.14
CA TYR A 303 -13.16 -23.77 23.12
C TYR A 303 -13.82 -23.57 24.50
N GLU A 304 -13.07 -23.72 25.60
CA GLU A 304 -13.63 -23.62 26.96
C GLU A 304 -14.30 -22.27 27.24
N TYR A 305 -13.80 -21.19 26.63
CA TYR A 305 -14.41 -19.85 26.73
C TYR A 305 -15.90 -19.84 26.34
N SER A 306 -16.33 -20.70 25.40
CA SER A 306 -17.74 -20.81 24.98
C SER A 306 -18.66 -21.41 26.06
N GLN A 307 -18.07 -22.10 27.04
CA GLN A 307 -18.76 -22.71 28.19
C GLN A 307 -18.53 -21.92 29.48
N GLY A 308 -18.00 -20.70 29.39
CA GLY A 308 -17.67 -19.87 30.53
C GLY A 308 -16.25 -20.05 31.06
N GLY A 309 -15.38 -20.86 30.43
CA GLY A 309 -13.97 -21.00 30.77
C GLY A 309 -13.12 -19.80 30.36
N TYR A 310 -13.49 -18.62 30.83
CA TYR A 310 -12.78 -17.35 30.65
C TYR A 310 -12.94 -16.47 31.90
N LEU A 311 -12.14 -15.41 31.99
CA LEU A 311 -12.23 -14.36 32.99
C LEU A 311 -12.33 -13.02 32.24
N LEU A 312 -13.45 -12.32 32.39
CA LEU A 312 -13.58 -10.94 31.98
C LEU A 312 -13.62 -10.06 33.22
N THR A 313 -12.60 -9.22 33.39
CA THR A 313 -12.50 -8.30 34.53
C THR A 313 -12.78 -6.87 34.07
N THR A 314 -13.69 -6.18 34.77
CA THR A 314 -13.88 -4.73 34.64
C THR A 314 -13.14 -4.03 35.77
N TYR A 315 -12.10 -3.27 35.42
CA TYR A 315 -11.39 -2.39 36.34
C TYR A 315 -11.98 -0.99 36.28
N VAL A 316 -12.11 -0.36 37.44
CA VAL A 316 -12.50 1.04 37.56
C VAL A 316 -11.49 1.79 38.40
N ALA A 317 -11.24 3.05 38.04
CA ALA A 317 -10.48 3.99 38.83
C ALA A 317 -11.34 5.23 39.10
N GLU A 318 -11.38 5.67 40.36
CA GLU A 318 -12.10 6.89 40.74
C GLU A 318 -11.25 7.76 41.67
N LEU A 319 -11.12 9.03 41.32
CA LEU A 319 -10.53 10.07 42.16
C LEU A 319 -11.58 10.59 43.14
N GLN A 320 -11.30 10.47 44.43
CA GLN A 320 -12.10 11.07 45.48
C GLN A 320 -11.21 11.91 46.38
N SER A 321 -11.52 13.21 46.48
CA SER A 321 -10.69 14.23 47.13
C SER A 321 -9.29 14.31 46.50
N SER A 322 -8.34 13.53 46.98
CA SER A 322 -6.95 13.47 46.51
C SER A 322 -6.41 12.05 46.46
N VAL A 323 -7.28 11.04 46.43
CA VAL A 323 -6.90 9.63 46.35
C VAL A 323 -7.61 8.98 45.17
N VAL A 324 -6.84 8.35 44.29
CA VAL A 324 -7.37 7.48 43.24
C VAL A 324 -7.49 6.08 43.80
N THR A 325 -8.70 5.54 43.75
CA THR A 325 -8.98 4.15 44.15
C THR A 325 -9.17 3.32 42.88
N VAL A 326 -8.34 2.30 42.70
CA VAL A 326 -8.43 1.32 41.61
C VAL A 326 -8.93 0.00 42.16
N GLN A 327 -9.97 -0.56 41.54
CA GLN A 327 -10.60 -1.79 42.01
C GLN A 327 -11.30 -2.55 40.87
N VAL A 328 -11.65 -3.80 41.13
CA VAL A 328 -12.49 -4.62 40.25
C VAL A 328 -13.96 -4.29 40.51
N ALA A 329 -14.64 -3.72 39.51
CA ALA A 329 -16.09 -3.44 39.58
C ALA A 329 -16.93 -4.68 39.27
N LYS A 330 -16.48 -5.49 38.30
CA LYS A 330 -17.22 -6.66 37.82
C LYS A 330 -16.27 -7.77 37.39
N THR A 331 -16.70 -9.01 37.56
CA THR A 331 -16.03 -10.22 37.05
C THR A 331 -17.07 -11.10 36.38
N GLU A 332 -16.76 -11.63 35.20
CA GLU A 332 -17.60 -12.56 34.45
C GLU A 332 -16.80 -13.77 33.98
N GLY A 333 -17.50 -14.90 33.80
CA GLY A 333 -16.90 -16.20 33.50
C GLY A 333 -16.50 -16.99 34.75
N ASN A 334 -16.05 -18.21 34.54
CA ASN A 334 -15.75 -19.21 35.58
C ASN A 334 -14.24 -19.47 35.72
N TRP A 335 -13.41 -18.82 34.92
CA TRP A 335 -11.95 -18.95 35.03
C TRP A 335 -11.46 -18.28 36.31
N ARG A 336 -10.60 -18.98 37.04
CA ARG A 336 -10.11 -18.51 38.33
C ARG A 336 -9.17 -17.32 38.13
N ARG A 337 -9.44 -16.21 38.81
CA ARG A 337 -8.51 -15.06 38.88
C ARG A 337 -7.11 -15.53 39.27
N PRO A 338 -6.08 -15.24 38.45
CA PRO A 338 -4.70 -15.57 38.79
C PRO A 338 -4.22 -14.79 40.01
N LYS A 339 -3.32 -15.39 40.78
CA LYS A 339 -2.62 -14.69 41.86
C LYS A 339 -1.36 -14.05 41.29
N ARG A 340 -1.42 -12.75 41.02
CA ARG A 340 -0.32 -11.95 40.47
C ARG A 340 -0.26 -10.58 41.11
N ARG A 341 0.87 -9.90 40.98
CA ARG A 341 0.98 -8.49 41.36
C ARG A 341 0.36 -7.62 40.27
N LEU A 342 -0.19 -6.50 40.71
CA LEU A 342 -0.80 -5.50 39.84
C LEU A 342 -0.04 -4.19 40.00
N HIS A 343 0.51 -3.69 38.89
CA HIS A 343 1.19 -2.40 38.81
C HIS A 343 0.23 -1.38 38.23
N VAL A 344 -0.23 -0.43 39.03
CA VAL A 344 -1.11 0.64 38.58
C VAL A 344 -0.24 1.82 38.16
N ARG A 345 -0.39 2.30 36.92
CA ARG A 345 0.25 3.53 36.42
C ARG A 345 -0.83 4.52 35.99
N ILE A 346 -0.89 5.70 36.62
CA ILE A 346 -1.84 6.76 36.30
C ILE A 346 -1.13 7.87 35.52
N LEU A 347 -1.60 8.14 34.30
CA LEU A 347 -1.11 9.23 33.45
C LEU A 347 -1.53 10.58 34.03
N LEU A 348 -0.56 11.48 34.20
CA LEU A 348 -0.75 12.85 34.63
C LEU A 348 -0.70 13.86 33.48
N GLY A 349 -0.12 13.45 32.34
CA GLY A 349 0.04 14.27 31.15
C GLY A 349 1.47 14.23 30.62
N LYS A 350 1.63 14.38 29.30
CA LYS A 350 2.94 14.43 28.61
C LYS A 350 3.91 13.29 29.03
N GLY A 351 3.37 12.07 29.17
CA GLY A 351 4.13 10.88 29.58
C GLY A 351 4.40 10.76 31.09
N ALA A 352 4.15 11.80 31.90
CA ALA A 352 4.35 11.71 33.34
C ALA A 352 3.33 10.75 33.97
N MET A 353 3.80 9.92 34.90
CA MET A 353 2.97 8.90 35.54
C MET A 353 3.21 8.84 37.05
N LEU A 354 2.17 8.49 37.80
CA LEU A 354 2.27 7.97 39.16
C LEU A 354 2.12 6.46 39.13
N ASP A 355 2.82 5.76 40.01
CA ASP A 355 2.68 4.33 40.14
C ASP A 355 2.45 3.82 41.56
N ALA A 356 1.86 2.64 41.65
CA ALA A 356 1.77 1.85 42.86
C ALA A 356 1.65 0.36 42.53
N TRP A 357 2.05 -0.47 43.50
CA TRP A 357 1.94 -1.91 43.41
C TRP A 357 0.90 -2.44 44.38
N GLY A 358 0.18 -3.46 43.97
CA GLY A 358 -0.75 -4.22 44.81
C GLY A 358 -0.97 -5.64 44.27
N SER A 359 -2.08 -6.25 44.65
CA SER A 359 -2.47 -7.58 44.17
C SER A 359 -3.69 -7.49 43.25
N ASP A 360 -3.73 -8.29 42.18
CA ASP A 360 -4.89 -8.34 41.30
C ASP A 360 -6.15 -8.82 42.06
N GLY A 361 -7.24 -8.06 41.97
CA GLY A 361 -8.50 -8.29 42.67
C GLY A 361 -8.66 -7.55 43.99
N GLU A 362 -7.60 -6.93 44.51
CA GLU A 362 -7.65 -6.08 45.70
C GLU A 362 -7.82 -4.60 45.34
N ILE A 363 -8.18 -3.79 46.34
CA ILE A 363 -8.28 -2.34 46.19
C ILE A 363 -6.87 -1.74 46.30
N ILE A 364 -6.49 -0.92 45.31
CA ILE A 364 -5.22 -0.19 45.30
C ILE A 364 -5.54 1.30 45.38
N GLN A 365 -4.86 2.01 46.29
CA GLN A 365 -5.05 3.44 46.49
C GLN A 365 -3.76 4.21 46.26
N LEU A 366 -3.86 5.31 45.52
CA LEU A 366 -2.75 6.20 45.21
C LEU A 366 -3.14 7.61 45.61
N ALA A 367 -2.30 8.28 46.40
CA ALA A 367 -2.49 9.69 46.69
C ALA A 367 -2.04 10.52 45.48
N MET A 368 -2.92 11.40 45.00
CA MET A 368 -2.55 12.39 44.00
C MET A 368 -1.64 13.43 44.63
N PRO A 369 -0.49 13.74 44.01
CA PRO A 369 0.43 14.75 44.48
C PRO A 369 -0.15 16.15 44.25
N SER A 370 0.51 17.18 44.78
CA SER A 370 0.05 18.57 44.60
C SER A 370 0.16 18.99 43.12
N GLU A 371 -0.60 20.02 42.71
CA GLU A 371 -0.51 20.54 41.34
C GLU A 371 0.92 20.97 40.96
N THR A 372 1.68 21.51 41.92
CA THR A 372 3.09 21.87 41.75
C THR A 372 3.95 20.64 41.47
N ASP A 373 3.73 19.55 42.21
CA ASP A 373 4.48 18.31 42.02
C ASP A 373 4.12 17.65 40.68
N VAL A 374 2.84 17.68 40.28
CA VAL A 374 2.40 17.22 38.95
C VAL A 374 3.11 18.04 37.86
N SER A 375 3.14 19.36 37.99
CA SER A 375 3.82 20.24 37.03
C SER A 375 5.32 19.92 36.91
N ASN A 376 5.99 19.61 38.03
CA ASN A 376 7.39 19.20 38.04
C ASN A 376 7.59 17.86 37.33
N LEU A 377 6.76 16.86 37.64
CA LEU A 377 6.81 15.53 37.02
C LEU A 377 6.57 15.60 35.49
N VAL A 378 5.62 16.43 35.07
CA VAL A 378 5.34 16.70 33.64
C VAL A 378 6.56 17.31 32.96
N SER A 379 7.16 18.33 33.58
CA SER A 379 8.35 19.00 33.03
C SER A 379 9.54 18.04 32.91
N GLU A 380 9.79 17.22 33.93
CA GLU A 380 10.84 16.19 33.90
C GLU A 380 10.58 15.12 32.83
N SER A 381 9.32 14.72 32.66
CA SER A 381 8.93 13.75 31.62
C SER A 381 9.14 14.31 30.21
N GLU A 382 8.76 15.57 29.97
CA GLU A 382 8.99 16.25 28.69
C GLU A 382 10.48 16.43 28.39
N GLU A 383 11.31 16.69 29.39
CA GLU A 383 12.76 16.74 29.24
C GLU A 383 13.34 15.36 28.89
N LYS A 384 12.93 14.29 29.59
CA LYS A 384 13.34 12.91 29.26
C LYS A 384 12.91 12.50 27.86
N TYR A 385 11.69 12.84 27.45
CA TYR A 385 11.17 12.59 26.12
C TYR A 385 12.02 13.26 25.04
N ARG A 386 12.31 14.56 25.19
CA ARG A 386 13.18 15.30 24.25
C ARG A 386 14.59 14.73 24.20
N ASN A 387 15.19 14.45 25.36
CA ASN A 387 16.52 13.84 25.44
C ASN A 387 16.58 12.48 24.74
N ARG A 388 15.52 11.66 24.85
CA ARG A 388 15.42 10.38 24.11
C ARG A 388 15.33 10.60 22.61
N LEU A 389 14.49 11.52 22.14
CA LEU A 389 14.39 11.82 20.71
C LEU A 389 15.69 12.37 20.11
N GLU A 390 16.41 13.21 20.85
CA GLU A 390 17.68 13.78 20.42
C GLU A 390 18.83 12.75 20.42
N SER A 391 18.80 11.80 21.35
CA SER A 391 19.82 10.74 21.45
C SER A 391 19.50 9.48 20.64
N ALA A 392 18.27 9.35 20.13
CA ALA A 392 17.84 8.25 19.29
C ALA A 392 18.68 8.18 18.00
N LYS A 393 19.28 7.02 17.74
CA LYS A 393 20.00 6.78 16.49
C LYS A 393 19.01 6.76 15.33
N ARG A 394 19.07 7.79 14.48
CA ARG A 394 18.22 7.89 13.29
C ARG A 394 18.56 6.78 12.30
N ILE A 395 17.54 6.15 11.74
CA ILE A 395 17.75 5.25 10.61
C ILE A 395 18.29 6.08 9.43
N PRO A 396 19.41 5.70 8.81
CA PRO A 396 19.96 6.43 7.68
C PRO A 396 18.93 6.57 6.56
N ASP A 397 18.74 7.79 6.03
CA ASP A 397 17.99 8.01 4.79
C ASP A 397 18.90 7.67 3.60
N VAL A 398 19.31 6.42 3.58
CA VAL A 398 20.12 5.87 2.52
C VAL A 398 19.17 5.51 1.41
N GLU A 399 19.20 6.29 0.33
CA GLU A 399 18.77 5.78 -0.96
C GLU A 399 19.59 4.52 -1.22
N THR A 400 18.89 3.45 -1.55
CA THR A 400 19.41 2.11 -1.82
C THR A 400 20.86 2.19 -2.34
N ILE A 401 21.83 1.73 -1.54
CA ILE A 401 23.23 1.76 -1.94
C ILE A 401 23.41 0.92 -3.22
N SER A 402 23.64 1.66 -4.30
CA SER A 402 24.43 1.35 -5.49
C SER A 402 24.13 0.06 -6.28
N GLY A 403 23.21 0.20 -7.22
CA GLY A 403 23.28 -0.47 -8.52
C GLY A 403 23.60 0.55 -9.62
N HIS A 404 24.89 0.70 -9.94
CA HIS A 404 25.46 1.42 -11.09
C HIS A 404 25.58 2.96 -11.07
N LYS A 405 26.80 3.41 -11.39
CA LYS A 405 27.18 4.80 -11.70
C LYS A 405 26.43 5.27 -12.96
N GLY A 406 25.31 5.93 -12.76
CA GLY A 406 24.71 6.87 -13.70
C GLY A 406 24.54 8.21 -12.98
N VAL A 407 24.59 9.32 -13.72
CA VAL A 407 24.42 10.67 -13.16
C VAL A 407 23.08 10.75 -12.43
N GLU A 408 23.12 11.22 -11.18
CA GLU A 408 21.97 11.47 -10.30
C GLU A 408 20.94 12.34 -11.04
N LEU A 409 19.78 11.76 -11.38
CA LEU A 409 18.69 12.50 -12.00
C LEU A 409 17.77 13.02 -10.90
N SER A 410 17.62 14.35 -10.82
CA SER A 410 16.56 14.93 -9.98
C SER A 410 15.21 14.33 -10.41
N ARG A 411 14.34 13.96 -9.45
CA ARG A 411 12.95 13.48 -9.69
C ARG A 411 12.02 14.57 -10.24
N THR A 412 12.55 15.53 -10.99
CA THR A 412 11.83 16.61 -11.67
C THR A 412 11.57 16.21 -13.11
N PRO A 413 10.33 16.31 -13.63
CA PRO A 413 10.04 15.90 -15.00
C PRO A 413 10.92 16.67 -15.99
N VAL A 414 11.46 15.97 -16.98
CA VAL A 414 12.14 16.59 -18.11
C VAL A 414 11.07 17.18 -19.01
N VAL A 415 11.07 18.50 -19.15
CA VAL A 415 10.19 19.21 -20.08
C VAL A 415 10.94 19.41 -21.39
N LEU A 416 10.35 18.97 -22.50
CA LEU A 416 10.82 19.24 -23.85
C LEU A 416 9.84 20.19 -24.54
N LYS A 417 10.36 21.20 -25.23
CA LYS A 417 9.55 22.22 -25.90
C LYS A 417 9.98 22.47 -27.34
N SER A 418 9.01 22.81 -28.15
CA SER A 418 9.17 23.37 -29.49
C SER A 418 8.15 24.48 -29.71
N GLY A 419 8.08 25.00 -30.94
CA GLY A 419 7.04 25.97 -31.31
C GLY A 419 5.62 25.47 -31.04
N ASP A 420 5.32 24.20 -31.40
CA ASP A 420 3.93 23.71 -31.33
C ASP A 420 3.70 22.65 -30.23
N TRP A 421 4.77 22.09 -29.64
CA TRP A 421 4.66 21.00 -28.66
C TRP A 421 5.35 21.30 -27.33
N GLU A 422 4.71 20.90 -26.24
CA GLU A 422 5.33 20.72 -24.92
C GLU A 422 5.11 19.27 -24.45
N LEU A 423 6.19 18.58 -24.10
CA LEU A 423 6.17 17.20 -23.60
C LEU A 423 6.74 17.16 -22.18
N LYS A 424 6.10 16.39 -21.30
CA LYS A 424 6.62 16.13 -19.94
C LYS A 424 7.00 14.68 -19.79
N VAL A 425 8.29 14.41 -19.61
CA VAL A 425 8.87 13.07 -19.56
C VAL A 425 9.41 12.79 -18.15
N VAL A 426 9.16 11.60 -17.61
CA VAL A 426 9.65 11.17 -16.29
C VAL A 426 10.62 9.98 -16.41
N PRO A 427 11.95 10.23 -16.46
CA PRO A 427 12.95 9.17 -16.59
C PRO A 427 12.85 8.07 -15.52
N TRP A 428 12.55 8.43 -14.27
CA TRP A 428 12.52 7.50 -13.13
C TRP A 428 11.30 6.56 -13.07
N ILE A 429 10.40 6.61 -14.07
CA ILE A 429 9.28 5.66 -14.21
C ILE A 429 9.19 5.24 -15.67
N GLY A 430 10.04 4.31 -16.11
CA GLY A 430 9.96 3.76 -17.46
C GLY A 430 10.22 4.76 -18.60
N GLY A 431 10.78 5.93 -18.28
CA GLY A 431 10.84 7.07 -19.19
C GLY A 431 9.50 7.65 -19.61
N ARG A 432 8.40 7.38 -18.90
CA ARG A 432 7.00 7.67 -19.30
C ARG A 432 6.80 9.13 -19.73
N ILE A 433 5.98 9.37 -20.75
CA ILE A 433 5.50 10.72 -21.10
C ILE A 433 4.17 10.95 -20.38
N LEU A 434 4.14 11.94 -19.49
CA LEU A 434 2.97 12.32 -18.68
C LEU A 434 2.04 13.29 -19.38
N SER A 435 2.56 14.14 -20.26
CA SER A 435 1.72 15.02 -21.07
C SER A 435 2.24 15.24 -22.48
N MET A 436 1.29 15.37 -23.40
CA MET A 436 1.51 15.80 -24.78
C MET A 436 0.59 17.00 -25.05
N ASP A 437 1.17 18.20 -25.01
CA ASP A 437 0.44 19.46 -25.11
C ASP A 437 0.72 20.12 -26.46
N HIS A 438 -0.33 20.36 -27.26
CA HIS A 438 -0.22 21.08 -28.53
C HIS A 438 -0.55 22.57 -28.33
N ILE A 439 0.51 23.37 -28.22
CA ILE A 439 0.51 24.78 -27.80
C ILE A 439 -0.45 25.65 -28.63
N PRO A 440 -0.44 25.62 -29.98
CA PRO A 440 -1.29 26.50 -30.79
C PRO A 440 -2.78 26.23 -30.63
N SER A 441 -3.15 24.99 -30.34
CA SER A 441 -4.55 24.59 -30.11
C SER A 441 -5.00 24.68 -28.66
N GLY A 442 -4.07 24.77 -27.71
CA GLY A 442 -4.34 24.61 -26.28
C GLY A 442 -4.86 23.21 -25.89
N THR A 443 -4.74 22.22 -26.77
CA THR A 443 -5.25 20.86 -26.55
C THR A 443 -4.18 20.00 -25.90
N GLN A 444 -4.54 19.35 -24.80
CA GLN A 444 -3.73 18.32 -24.15
C GLN A 444 -4.25 16.95 -24.58
N TRP A 445 -3.55 16.32 -25.52
CA TRP A 445 -3.96 15.04 -26.11
C TRP A 445 -3.70 13.85 -25.19
N LEU A 446 -2.66 13.96 -24.37
CA LEU A 446 -2.27 12.96 -23.38
C LEU A 446 -2.04 13.68 -22.05
N HIS A 447 -2.67 13.18 -20.99
CA HIS A 447 -2.44 13.64 -19.63
C HIS A 447 -2.51 12.47 -18.66
N SER A 448 -1.48 12.34 -17.84
CA SER A 448 -1.31 11.24 -16.91
C SER A 448 -0.84 11.77 -15.55
N ARG A 449 -1.24 11.06 -14.50
CA ARG A 449 -0.61 11.19 -13.19
C ARG A 449 0.52 10.15 -13.13
N VAL A 450 1.55 10.45 -12.35
CA VAL A 450 2.73 9.59 -12.13
C VAL A 450 2.38 8.10 -11.91
N GLU A 451 1.18 7.81 -11.39
CA GLU A 451 0.70 6.47 -11.05
C GLU A 451 -0.31 5.84 -12.05
N ILE A 452 -0.89 6.60 -12.99
CA ILE A 452 -2.02 6.13 -13.84
C ILE A 452 -1.97 6.74 -15.25
N ASN A 453 -2.07 5.89 -16.28
CA ASN A 453 -2.09 6.21 -17.72
C ASN A 453 -0.77 6.81 -18.25
N GLY A 454 -0.71 7.16 -19.53
CA GLY A 454 0.41 7.88 -20.13
C GLY A 454 0.92 7.25 -21.43
N TYR A 455 2.10 7.67 -21.87
CA TYR A 455 2.86 6.98 -22.93
C TYR A 455 3.87 6.03 -22.30
N GLU A 456 3.75 4.75 -22.61
CA GLU A 456 4.58 3.69 -22.04
C GLU A 456 5.13 2.76 -23.11
N GLU A 457 6.21 2.04 -22.76
CA GLU A 457 6.76 0.96 -23.56
C GLU A 457 6.84 -0.33 -22.76
N TYR A 458 6.76 -1.45 -23.48
CA TYR A 458 6.75 -2.79 -22.92
C TYR A 458 7.65 -3.71 -23.75
N SER A 459 8.20 -4.75 -23.10
CA SER A 459 9.12 -5.72 -23.70
C SER A 459 8.51 -7.11 -23.95
N ASN A 460 7.21 -7.30 -23.70
CA ASN A 460 6.54 -8.60 -23.74
C ASN A 460 5.17 -8.53 -24.45
N ARG A 461 4.66 -9.68 -24.90
CA ARG A 461 3.38 -9.79 -25.62
C ARG A 461 2.14 -9.81 -24.73
N GLU A 462 2.28 -9.99 -23.43
CA GLU A 462 1.14 -9.98 -22.52
C GLU A 462 0.51 -8.59 -22.49
N TYR A 463 -0.74 -8.47 -22.95
CA TYR A 463 -1.47 -7.20 -23.00
C TYR A 463 -1.49 -6.45 -21.65
N ARG A 464 -1.45 -7.20 -20.53
CA ARG A 464 -1.43 -6.71 -19.15
C ARG A 464 -0.09 -6.92 -18.41
N SER A 465 1.04 -7.04 -19.12
CA SER A 465 2.34 -6.86 -18.45
C SER A 465 2.37 -5.45 -17.86
N ALA A 466 2.99 -5.24 -16.70
CA ALA A 466 3.29 -3.88 -16.24
C ALA A 466 4.18 -3.20 -17.30
N GLY A 467 4.02 -1.88 -17.49
CA GLY A 467 4.94 -1.08 -18.29
C GLY A 467 6.37 -1.27 -17.80
N CYS A 468 7.36 -0.89 -18.59
CA CYS A 468 8.69 -0.72 -18.00
C CYS A 468 8.54 0.25 -16.81
N THR A 469 8.76 -0.22 -15.59
CA THR A 469 8.74 0.58 -14.36
C THR A 469 10.17 0.87 -13.90
N GLU A 470 11.16 0.31 -14.58
CA GLU A 470 12.56 0.53 -14.31
C GLU A 470 12.94 2.00 -14.55
N GLU A 471 13.90 2.49 -13.77
CA GLU A 471 14.44 3.83 -13.95
C GLU A 471 15.27 3.89 -15.23
N TYR A 472 14.93 4.84 -16.10
CA TYR A 472 15.73 5.11 -17.28
C TYR A 472 16.82 6.12 -16.94
N SER A 473 18.05 5.78 -17.29
CA SER A 473 19.16 6.73 -17.31
C SER A 473 18.99 7.69 -18.48
N VAL A 474 19.15 8.99 -18.23
CA VAL A 474 19.28 10.00 -19.30
C VAL A 474 20.71 9.93 -19.80
N ILE A 475 20.86 9.50 -21.06
CA ILE A 475 22.16 9.31 -21.70
C ILE A 475 22.63 10.60 -22.37
N GLU A 476 21.68 11.33 -22.95
CA GLU A 476 21.93 12.55 -23.71
C GLU A 476 20.74 13.46 -23.55
N ARG A 477 21.01 14.76 -23.34
CA ARG A 477 19.99 15.79 -23.18
C ARG A 477 20.53 17.09 -23.75
N ASP A 478 19.97 17.49 -24.88
CA ASP A 478 20.31 18.75 -25.54
C ASP A 478 19.20 19.76 -25.24
N LEU A 479 19.49 20.69 -24.34
CA LEU A 479 18.64 21.84 -24.06
C LEU A 479 19.36 23.10 -24.49
N GLU A 480 18.72 23.86 -25.38
CA GLU A 480 19.08 25.22 -25.81
C GLU A 480 20.55 25.64 -25.57
N GLN A 481 21.41 25.29 -26.52
CA GLN A 481 22.52 26.16 -26.94
C GLN A 481 22.30 26.52 -28.41
N GLU A 482 22.71 27.74 -28.81
CA GLU A 482 22.45 28.32 -30.13
C GLU A 482 22.74 27.35 -31.30
N GLY A 483 21.70 26.67 -31.79
CA GLY A 483 21.77 25.93 -33.06
C GLY A 483 21.13 24.54 -33.08
N GLU A 484 20.90 23.88 -31.93
CA GLU A 484 20.54 22.45 -31.90
C GLU A 484 19.06 22.19 -31.51
N SER A 485 18.52 21.04 -31.93
CA SER A 485 17.15 20.54 -31.65
C SER A 485 17.02 20.06 -30.21
N GLU A 486 15.87 20.27 -29.56
CA GLU A 486 15.63 19.67 -28.23
C GLU A 486 15.48 18.15 -28.36
N SER A 487 16.31 17.41 -27.63
CA SER A 487 16.38 15.96 -27.69
C SER A 487 16.54 15.36 -26.29
N LEU A 488 16.02 14.14 -26.12
CA LEU A 488 16.17 13.37 -24.89
C LEU A 488 16.39 11.90 -25.23
N ARG A 489 17.56 11.38 -24.85
CA ARG A 489 17.89 9.97 -24.98
C ARG A 489 17.86 9.29 -23.61
N LEU A 490 17.09 8.21 -23.52
CA LEU A 490 16.84 7.46 -22.30
C LEU A 490 17.17 5.98 -22.51
N GLU A 491 17.69 5.34 -21.47
CA GLU A 491 17.96 3.90 -21.47
C GLU A 491 17.56 3.24 -20.15
N GLY A 492 16.74 2.19 -20.21
CA GLY A 492 16.35 1.38 -19.06
C GLY A 492 16.85 -0.07 -19.20
N ASP A 493 17.44 -0.62 -18.15
CA ASP A 493 17.74 -2.05 -18.08
C ASP A 493 16.44 -2.82 -17.80
N ILE A 494 16.07 -3.72 -18.70
CA ILE A 494 14.84 -4.53 -18.61
C ILE A 494 15.13 -6.00 -18.26
N GLY A 495 16.32 -6.26 -17.72
CA GLY A 495 16.76 -7.55 -17.21
C GLY A 495 17.21 -8.54 -18.29
N GLY A 496 18.11 -9.45 -17.89
CA GLY A 496 18.67 -10.46 -18.80
C GLY A 496 19.65 -9.90 -19.82
N GLY A 497 20.28 -8.76 -19.51
CA GLY A 497 21.26 -8.07 -20.34
C GLY A 497 20.67 -7.34 -21.56
N LEU A 498 19.37 -7.05 -21.49
CA LEU A 498 18.62 -6.28 -22.47
C LEU A 498 18.45 -4.83 -21.98
N VAL A 499 18.56 -3.89 -22.91
CA VAL A 499 18.32 -2.47 -22.67
C VAL A 499 17.20 -2.00 -23.59
N MET A 500 16.24 -1.29 -23.01
CA MET A 500 15.26 -0.52 -23.76
C MET A 500 15.79 0.90 -23.96
N GLU A 501 15.85 1.34 -25.21
CA GLU A 501 16.35 2.65 -25.60
C GLU A 501 15.17 3.49 -26.10
N ARG A 502 15.09 4.75 -25.67
CA ARG A 502 14.11 5.72 -26.16
C ARG A 502 14.81 7.02 -26.53
N TYR A 503 14.52 7.53 -27.71
CA TYR A 503 15.00 8.83 -28.17
C TYR A 503 13.81 9.68 -28.58
N ILE A 504 13.61 10.80 -27.87
CA ILE A 504 12.56 11.77 -28.13
C ILE A 504 13.23 13.00 -28.72
N SER A 505 12.76 13.48 -29.87
CA SER A 505 13.34 14.66 -30.52
C SER A 505 12.27 15.60 -31.05
N LEU A 506 12.52 16.90 -30.93
CA LEU A 506 11.67 17.96 -31.44
C LEU A 506 12.48 18.72 -32.53
N PRO A 507 12.28 18.39 -33.82
CA PRO A 507 13.04 18.98 -34.91
C PRO A 507 12.81 20.49 -35.02
N LYS A 508 13.88 21.28 -35.01
CA LYS A 508 13.79 22.75 -35.08
C LYS A 508 13.33 23.25 -36.46
N ASP A 509 13.63 22.48 -37.50
CA ASP A 509 13.24 22.69 -38.90
C ASP A 509 11.77 22.32 -39.19
N ASN A 510 11.10 21.62 -38.26
CA ASN A 510 9.68 21.33 -38.35
C ASN A 510 9.02 21.31 -36.97
N SER A 511 8.66 22.49 -36.45
CA SER A 511 8.06 22.65 -35.13
C SER A 511 6.70 21.96 -34.95
N LYS A 512 6.06 21.50 -36.03
CA LYS A 512 4.75 20.87 -36.02
C LYS A 512 4.77 19.43 -35.54
N VAL A 513 5.95 18.81 -35.51
CA VAL A 513 6.12 17.39 -35.20
C VAL A 513 7.06 17.17 -34.04
N PHE A 514 6.86 16.07 -33.32
CA PHE A 514 7.88 15.46 -32.48
C PHE A 514 8.00 13.98 -32.82
N CYS A 515 9.21 13.44 -32.68
CA CYS A 515 9.54 12.08 -33.02
C CYS A 515 9.88 11.28 -31.75
N ILE A 516 9.48 10.01 -31.72
CA ILE A 516 9.90 9.04 -30.71
C ILE A 516 10.45 7.80 -31.43
N ASP A 517 11.70 7.46 -31.13
CA ASP A 517 12.37 6.24 -31.56
C ASP A 517 12.59 5.34 -30.36
N SER A 518 11.87 4.22 -30.34
CA SER A 518 11.91 3.22 -29.28
C SER A 518 12.68 2.00 -29.76
N GLY A 519 13.45 1.34 -28.88
CA GLY A 519 14.22 0.16 -29.25
C GLY A 519 14.48 -0.82 -28.11
N ILE A 520 14.70 -2.09 -28.44
CA ILE A 520 15.22 -3.10 -27.51
C ILE A 520 16.48 -3.70 -28.11
N VAL A 521 17.58 -3.63 -27.37
CA VAL A 521 18.90 -4.13 -27.77
C VAL A 521 19.49 -5.05 -26.71
N ALA A 522 20.27 -6.05 -27.13
CA ALA A 522 21.05 -6.87 -26.21
C ALA A 522 22.44 -6.27 -25.99
N ARG A 523 22.77 -5.93 -24.75
CA ARG A 523 24.11 -5.43 -24.36
C ARG A 523 24.97 -6.49 -23.69
N GLY A 524 24.34 -7.49 -23.08
CA GLY A 524 24.99 -8.68 -22.55
C GLY A 524 24.09 -9.89 -22.76
N VAL A 525 24.64 -11.01 -23.23
CA VAL A 525 23.90 -12.26 -23.35
C VAL A 525 24.70 -13.38 -22.69
N GLY A 526 24.01 -14.34 -22.07
CA GLY A 526 24.66 -15.42 -21.32
C GLY A 526 25.62 -16.24 -22.18
N ALA A 527 26.69 -16.77 -21.57
CA ALA A 527 27.64 -17.63 -22.25
C ALA A 527 26.92 -18.85 -22.88
N GLY A 528 27.11 -19.07 -24.19
CA GLY A 528 26.46 -20.15 -24.95
C GLY A 528 25.15 -19.77 -25.67
N SER A 529 24.69 -18.52 -25.57
CA SER A 529 23.49 -18.00 -26.26
C SER A 529 23.66 -17.71 -27.76
N GLY A 530 24.89 -17.81 -28.29
CA GLY A 530 25.19 -17.47 -29.68
C GLY A 530 25.05 -15.99 -30.05
N GLY A 531 24.98 -15.09 -29.06
CA GLY A 531 24.86 -13.64 -29.30
C GLY A 531 23.42 -13.10 -29.26
N PHE A 532 22.42 -13.94 -28.99
CA PHE A 532 21.00 -13.60 -29.02
C PHE A 532 20.35 -13.62 -27.63
N SER A 533 19.36 -12.75 -27.42
CA SER A 533 18.58 -12.68 -26.18
C SER A 533 17.47 -13.74 -26.09
N ARG A 534 16.69 -13.68 -25.00
CA ARG A 534 15.33 -14.25 -24.95
C ARG A 534 14.40 -13.61 -25.98
N LEU A 535 13.27 -14.25 -26.28
CA LEU A 535 12.17 -13.64 -27.04
C LEU A 535 11.69 -12.38 -26.36
N VAL A 536 11.55 -11.30 -27.13
CA VAL A 536 11.04 -10.01 -26.70
C VAL A 536 10.17 -9.40 -27.78
N CYS A 537 9.26 -8.52 -27.37
CA CYS A 537 8.38 -7.76 -28.24
C CYS A 537 8.38 -6.31 -27.75
N LEU A 538 8.75 -5.36 -28.62
CA LEU A 538 8.63 -3.95 -28.29
C LEU A 538 7.19 -3.51 -28.56
N ARG A 539 6.53 -2.97 -27.53
CA ARG A 539 5.18 -2.42 -27.64
C ARG A 539 5.18 -0.98 -27.16
N VAL A 540 4.75 -0.09 -28.05
CA VAL A 540 4.50 1.32 -27.78
C VAL A 540 3.02 1.50 -27.43
N HIS A 541 2.74 2.10 -26.28
CA HIS A 541 1.42 2.16 -25.67
C HIS A 541 1.10 3.59 -25.21
N PRO A 542 0.69 4.49 -26.13
CA PRO A 542 0.13 5.78 -25.77
C PRO A 542 -1.34 5.61 -25.36
N MET A 543 -1.72 6.22 -24.24
CA MET A 543 -3.12 6.39 -23.85
C MET A 543 -3.51 7.86 -23.98
N PHE A 544 -4.42 8.16 -24.90
CA PHE A 544 -4.92 9.51 -25.14
C PHE A 544 -6.18 9.81 -24.33
N THR A 545 -6.30 11.04 -23.86
CA THR A 545 -7.47 11.54 -23.14
C THR A 545 -8.42 12.21 -24.12
N LEU A 546 -9.69 11.80 -24.11
CA LEU A 546 -10.69 12.32 -25.03
C LEU A 546 -11.48 13.44 -24.36
N LEU A 547 -11.38 14.66 -24.88
CA LEU A 547 -12.17 15.80 -24.42
C LEU A 547 -13.64 15.65 -24.80
N HIS A 548 -13.91 15.13 -26.00
CA HIS A 548 -15.26 14.89 -26.53
C HIS A 548 -15.39 13.43 -26.99
N PRO A 549 -15.46 12.45 -26.08
CA PRO A 549 -15.40 11.03 -26.44
C PRO A 549 -16.41 10.60 -27.49
N THR A 550 -17.63 11.15 -27.45
CA THR A 550 -18.71 10.84 -28.41
C THR A 550 -18.52 11.48 -29.79
N GLU A 551 -17.61 12.46 -29.90
CA GLU A 551 -17.27 13.18 -31.13
C GLU A 551 -15.86 12.80 -31.62
N SER A 552 -15.26 11.75 -31.05
CA SER A 552 -13.94 11.26 -31.41
C SER A 552 -13.98 9.95 -32.18
N TYR A 553 -13.06 9.77 -33.12
CA TYR A 553 -12.89 8.51 -33.84
C TYR A 553 -11.45 8.36 -34.35
N VAL A 554 -11.02 7.13 -34.62
CA VAL A 554 -9.71 6.84 -35.22
C VAL A 554 -9.91 6.52 -36.69
N SER A 555 -9.12 7.14 -37.58
CA SER A 555 -9.23 6.94 -39.02
C SER A 555 -7.89 6.59 -39.65
N PHE A 556 -7.89 5.68 -40.62
CA PHE A 556 -6.71 5.32 -41.41
C PHE A 556 -7.05 4.57 -42.69
N THR A 557 -6.06 4.46 -43.57
CA THR A 557 -6.10 3.56 -44.75
C THR A 557 -5.12 2.41 -44.54
N SER A 558 -5.58 1.17 -44.68
CA SER A 558 -4.74 -0.02 -44.56
C SER A 558 -3.82 -0.20 -45.77
N ILE A 559 -2.81 -1.08 -45.65
CA ILE A 559 -1.90 -1.46 -46.74
C ILE A 559 -2.67 -1.92 -48.00
N ASN A 560 -3.74 -2.72 -47.83
CA ASN A 560 -4.60 -3.17 -48.94
C ASN A 560 -5.51 -2.09 -49.54
N GLY A 561 -5.46 -0.85 -49.03
CA GLY A 561 -6.27 0.27 -49.49
C GLY A 561 -7.68 0.37 -48.87
N SER A 562 -8.05 -0.52 -47.95
CA SER A 562 -9.30 -0.37 -47.19
C SER A 562 -9.23 0.83 -46.25
N LYS A 563 -10.35 1.57 -46.14
CA LYS A 563 -10.49 2.73 -45.25
C LYS A 563 -11.24 2.33 -43.99
N HIS A 564 -10.75 2.78 -42.84
CA HIS A 564 -11.32 2.48 -41.53
C HIS A 564 -11.65 3.76 -40.79
N GLU A 565 -12.83 3.78 -40.16
CA GLU A 565 -13.22 4.75 -39.13
C GLU A 565 -13.72 3.96 -37.93
N LEU A 566 -13.06 4.12 -36.79
CA LEU A 566 -13.33 3.39 -35.56
C LEU A 566 -13.84 4.36 -34.51
N CYS A 567 -15.10 4.24 -34.13
CA CYS A 567 -15.70 5.01 -33.03
C CYS A 567 -15.55 4.25 -31.69
N PRO A 568 -15.74 4.90 -30.54
CA PRO A 568 -15.67 4.28 -29.21
C PRO A 568 -16.48 2.98 -29.06
N GLU A 569 -17.62 2.87 -29.74
CA GLU A 569 -18.48 1.67 -29.72
C GLU A 569 -17.84 0.45 -30.40
N SER A 570 -16.75 0.66 -31.16
CA SER A 570 -16.03 -0.40 -31.86
C SER A 570 -15.28 -1.34 -30.91
N GLY A 571 -15.07 -0.92 -29.65
CA GLY A 571 -14.32 -1.68 -28.65
C GLY A 571 -12.88 -1.93 -29.07
N GLU A 572 -12.32 -3.07 -28.68
CA GLU A 572 -10.95 -3.44 -29.05
C GLU A 572 -10.86 -3.96 -30.50
N ARG A 573 -9.87 -3.45 -31.25
CA ARG A 573 -9.57 -3.85 -32.62
C ARG A 573 -8.08 -4.06 -32.81
N VAL A 574 -7.72 -5.16 -33.47
CA VAL A 574 -6.33 -5.53 -33.80
C VAL A 574 -6.18 -5.59 -35.32
N PHE A 575 -5.09 -5.02 -35.83
CA PHE A 575 -4.75 -4.98 -37.25
C PHE A 575 -3.37 -5.60 -37.47
N GLU A 576 -3.29 -6.55 -38.40
CA GLU A 576 -2.08 -7.31 -38.75
C GLU A 576 -2.04 -7.56 -40.27
N GLY A 577 -0.85 -7.82 -40.81
CA GLY A 577 -0.66 -8.07 -42.25
C GLY A 577 -1.18 -6.92 -43.11
N ASP A 578 -1.89 -7.22 -44.19
CA ASP A 578 -2.37 -6.21 -45.16
C ASP A 578 -3.47 -5.27 -44.61
N LEU A 579 -3.97 -5.54 -43.38
CA LEU A 579 -4.93 -4.70 -42.67
C LEU A 579 -4.26 -3.61 -41.81
N LEU A 580 -2.94 -3.68 -41.59
CA LEU A 580 -2.20 -2.64 -40.88
C LEU A 580 -2.44 -1.26 -41.49
N PRO A 581 -2.50 -0.18 -40.69
CA PRO A 581 -2.45 1.17 -41.23
C PRO A 581 -1.21 1.36 -42.08
N LYS A 582 -1.34 2.06 -43.21
CA LYS A 582 -0.26 2.26 -44.18
C LYS A 582 0.75 3.31 -43.69
N GLY A 583 1.37 3.03 -42.54
CA GLY A 583 2.32 3.92 -41.86
C GLY A 583 1.70 5.16 -41.22
N GLU A 584 0.38 5.29 -41.18
CA GLU A 584 -0.31 6.45 -40.62
C GLU A 584 -1.71 6.08 -40.11
N TRP A 585 -2.07 6.62 -38.95
CA TRP A 585 -3.44 6.71 -38.44
C TRP A 585 -3.66 8.03 -37.71
N MET A 586 -4.92 8.46 -37.62
CA MET A 586 -5.29 9.75 -37.06
C MET A 586 -6.40 9.61 -36.02
N LEU A 587 -6.18 10.14 -34.82
CA LEU A 587 -7.22 10.34 -33.81
C LEU A 587 -7.89 11.70 -34.05
N VAL A 588 -9.17 11.67 -34.40
CA VAL A 588 -9.96 12.85 -34.72
C VAL A 588 -10.83 13.26 -33.54
N ASP A 589 -10.86 14.56 -33.22
CA ASP A 589 -11.88 15.20 -32.40
C ASP A 589 -12.70 16.15 -33.30
N ARG A 590 -13.92 15.75 -33.64
CA ARG A 590 -14.80 16.52 -34.54
C ARG A 590 -15.23 17.85 -33.92
N TYR A 591 -15.40 17.89 -32.61
CA TYR A 591 -15.85 19.08 -31.92
C TYR A 591 -14.79 20.18 -31.96
N LEU A 592 -13.51 19.81 -31.81
CA LEU A 592 -12.38 20.73 -31.95
C LEU A 592 -11.99 21.01 -33.40
N GLY A 593 -12.41 20.16 -34.35
CA GLY A 593 -11.96 20.22 -35.74
C GLY A 593 -10.47 19.91 -35.88
N LEU A 594 -9.93 19.04 -35.02
CA LEU A 594 -8.52 18.70 -34.94
C LEU A 594 -8.29 17.18 -35.05
N GLY A 595 -7.18 16.81 -35.66
CA GLY A 595 -6.70 15.43 -35.74
C GLY A 595 -5.27 15.32 -35.22
N LEU A 596 -5.04 14.39 -34.31
CA LEU A 596 -3.70 13.94 -33.93
C LEU A 596 -3.28 12.81 -34.87
N VAL A 597 -2.39 13.13 -35.80
CA VAL A 597 -1.82 12.19 -36.77
C VAL A 597 -0.61 11.52 -36.13
N ASN A 598 -0.56 10.19 -36.15
CA ASN A 598 0.63 9.42 -35.81
C ASN A 598 1.14 8.68 -37.05
N ARG A 599 2.37 9.00 -37.48
CA ARG A 599 3.06 8.33 -38.59
C ARG A 599 4.15 7.44 -38.06
N PHE A 600 4.28 6.24 -38.59
CA PHE A 600 5.24 5.25 -38.10
C PHE A 600 5.86 4.44 -39.23
N ASN A 601 7.07 3.93 -39.00
CA ASN A 601 7.72 3.06 -39.95
C ASN A 601 7.00 1.69 -40.01
N ILE A 602 6.42 1.39 -41.17
CA ILE A 602 5.63 0.17 -41.35
C ILE A 602 6.46 -1.12 -41.28
N ASP A 603 7.75 -1.05 -41.64
CA ASP A 603 8.65 -2.21 -41.62
C ASP A 603 9.03 -2.63 -40.18
N GLN A 604 8.73 -1.78 -39.20
CA GLN A 604 9.04 -1.96 -37.79
C GLN A 604 7.83 -2.42 -36.96
N VAL A 605 6.62 -2.33 -37.54
CA VAL A 605 5.36 -2.61 -36.86
C VAL A 605 4.72 -3.87 -37.43
N HIS A 606 4.61 -4.90 -36.60
CA HIS A 606 3.98 -6.17 -36.94
C HIS A 606 2.47 -6.16 -36.68
N LYS A 607 2.03 -5.40 -35.68
CA LYS A 607 0.63 -5.32 -35.24
C LYS A 607 0.29 -3.91 -34.73
N CYS A 608 -0.88 -3.39 -35.10
CA CYS A 608 -1.47 -2.21 -34.50
C CYS A 608 -2.70 -2.60 -33.67
N MET A 609 -2.99 -1.86 -32.60
CA MET A 609 -4.18 -2.09 -31.79
C MET A 609 -4.84 -0.79 -31.37
N VAL A 610 -6.17 -0.77 -31.45
CA VAL A 610 -7.01 0.32 -30.94
C VAL A 610 -7.86 -0.23 -29.80
N HIS A 611 -7.79 0.39 -28.63
CA HIS A 611 -8.60 0.02 -27.48
C HIS A 611 -9.28 1.27 -26.90
N TRP A 612 -10.61 1.26 -26.87
CA TRP A 612 -11.41 2.35 -26.32
C TRP A 612 -11.76 2.09 -24.85
N GLY A 613 -11.44 3.04 -23.99
CA GLY A 613 -11.84 3.08 -22.58
C GLY A 613 -12.92 4.12 -22.31
N THR A 614 -13.31 4.28 -21.05
CA THR A 614 -14.26 5.33 -20.64
C THR A 614 -13.58 6.70 -20.68
N GLY A 615 -13.66 7.39 -21.84
CA GLY A 615 -13.05 8.71 -22.04
C GLY A 615 -11.58 8.68 -22.46
N THR A 616 -11.06 7.52 -22.87
CA THR A 616 -9.68 7.35 -23.34
C THR A 616 -9.60 6.44 -24.55
N VAL A 617 -8.50 6.52 -25.30
CA VAL A 617 -8.18 5.58 -26.38
C VAL A 617 -6.70 5.24 -26.38
N ASN A 618 -6.39 3.96 -26.52
CA ASN A 618 -5.03 3.46 -26.70
C ASN A 618 -4.79 3.15 -28.18
N LEU A 619 -3.66 3.65 -28.70
CA LEU A 619 -3.23 3.46 -30.09
C LEU A 619 -1.86 2.80 -30.11
N GLU A 620 -1.83 1.47 -30.04
CA GLU A 620 -0.60 0.73 -29.82
C GLU A 620 0.09 0.30 -31.11
N LEU A 621 1.42 0.37 -31.11
CA LEU A 621 2.29 -0.18 -32.15
C LEU A 621 3.12 -1.31 -31.54
N TRP A 622 3.15 -2.46 -32.20
CA TRP A 622 3.84 -3.65 -31.73
C TRP A 622 4.85 -4.09 -32.77
N SER A 623 6.07 -4.39 -32.34
CA SER A 623 7.05 -5.07 -33.18
C SER A 623 6.69 -6.55 -33.32
N GLU A 624 7.44 -7.26 -34.15
CA GLU A 624 7.47 -8.72 -34.09
C GLU A 624 8.04 -9.21 -32.75
N GLU A 625 7.77 -10.47 -32.42
CA GLU A 625 8.39 -11.15 -31.28
C GLU A 625 9.56 -12.01 -31.75
N ARG A 626 10.76 -11.65 -31.33
CA ARG A 626 11.97 -12.41 -31.67
C ARG A 626 13.10 -12.14 -30.68
N PRO A 627 14.18 -12.95 -30.71
CA PRO A 627 15.42 -12.60 -30.04
C PRO A 627 16.04 -11.35 -30.67
N VAL A 628 16.75 -10.55 -29.86
CA VAL A 628 17.54 -9.42 -30.32
C VAL A 628 19.03 -9.65 -30.06
N SER A 629 19.87 -8.98 -30.86
CA SER A 629 21.31 -8.85 -30.62
C SER A 629 21.70 -7.37 -30.69
N LYS A 630 22.98 -7.05 -30.45
CA LYS A 630 23.49 -5.69 -30.64
C LYS A 630 23.36 -5.21 -32.09
N GLU A 631 23.48 -6.13 -33.05
CA GLU A 631 23.42 -5.89 -34.49
C GLU A 631 21.99 -5.98 -35.05
N SER A 632 21.07 -6.59 -34.31
CA SER A 632 19.66 -6.77 -34.73
C SER A 632 18.69 -6.39 -33.60
N PRO A 633 18.60 -5.10 -33.24
CA PRO A 633 17.63 -4.62 -32.27
C PRO A 633 16.20 -4.68 -32.81
N LEU A 634 15.21 -4.67 -31.92
CA LEU A 634 13.85 -4.26 -32.29
C LEU A 634 13.77 -2.74 -32.22
N LYS A 635 13.05 -2.11 -33.15
CA LYS A 635 12.85 -0.66 -33.19
C LYS A 635 11.42 -0.34 -33.59
N ILE A 636 10.87 0.74 -33.05
CA ILE A 636 9.64 1.40 -33.52
C ILE A 636 9.90 2.91 -33.53
N SER A 637 9.88 3.49 -34.73
CA SER A 637 10.06 4.91 -34.99
C SER A 637 8.72 5.49 -35.41
N HIS A 638 8.27 6.53 -34.71
CA HIS A 638 7.04 7.23 -35.05
C HIS A 638 7.07 8.72 -34.70
N GLU A 639 6.18 9.49 -35.31
CA GLU A 639 6.02 10.93 -35.08
C GLU A 639 4.56 11.30 -34.86
N TYR A 640 4.34 12.45 -34.23
CA TYR A 640 3.02 13.03 -34.02
C TYR A 640 2.92 14.42 -34.62
N GLU A 641 1.79 14.73 -35.25
CA GLU A 641 1.44 16.04 -35.80
C GLU A 641 -0.03 16.35 -35.48
N VAL A 642 -0.35 17.60 -35.15
CA VAL A 642 -1.76 18.03 -35.08
C VAL A 642 -2.15 18.74 -36.37
N GLN A 643 -3.23 18.27 -36.99
CA GLN A 643 -3.79 18.84 -38.22
C GLN A 643 -5.20 19.37 -37.99
N LYS A 644 -5.56 20.44 -38.71
CA LYS A 644 -6.96 20.89 -38.78
C LYS A 644 -7.73 20.00 -39.73
N ILE A 645 -8.91 19.59 -39.32
CA ILE A 645 -9.82 18.79 -40.13
C ILE A 645 -10.91 19.71 -40.66
N ALA A 646 -11.24 19.53 -41.94
CA ALA A 646 -12.18 20.38 -42.68
C ALA A 646 -13.64 20.05 -42.37
#